data_AF-A0A485KD66-F1
#
_entry.id   AF-A0A485KD66-F1
#
_cell.length_a   1.000
_cell.length_b   1.000
_cell.length_c   1.000
_cell.angle_alpha   90.00
_cell.angle_beta   90.00
_cell.angle_gamma   90.00
#
_symmetry.space_group_name_H-M   'P 1'
#
loop_
_entity.id
_entity.type
_entity.pdbx_description
1 polymer ?
#
loop_
_entity_poly.entity_id
_entity_poly.type
_entity_poly.pdbx_seq_one_letter_code
_entity_poly.pdbx_strand_id
1 'polypeptide(L)'
;MEDNRRVWFVLLDDKGQAYERTTAHVVTIPSDSVIAEFKNAVKAANPIKLATFDASELNVYANLDEFHKAGPAPPRTSLDEDYAITSLEEDAMIGDYGRSMKDALLVVVPSHASVVIPEIEQSTVTKGPVIELTSAGILEFLESQMNDITKFNALRHFLPEKDRKIKLSGRDVALQRAAECMKNLSKPVYQTSKPDRSIPVCCGLPGLGKSRMLDEWQKIFELADIKGPQLGAFVIYYNGHKPQPIEASMTIEASFSWRLLHRLFLEGNGPEFGKWFSENLPKNCGKLQLQITLEVVRDKAIQMGISTPEDTLQMFLGIDEYQSIKDVNGIRVTTNQDGTKQELLQDLIDVLGHVLSSPVNAIRIFPMFAGTDLSVISIANSSKTECFRLPMLLLTPREVESAVSSIVNGPLLLLHALVRRHLFYLGGVPRWVFEYIHLLLNLIPKDGIPKVGTTSLAIEEIEPAYFTIKDKYIESWGKGLEEIDLILLAAYSIAGVSVDPFTKVVGKMTWSRVRDSSLCLLTEKSEVLIPYSMFHRIARFNPQNYVNAAEKCFIVCIQGLIEKVDGRIYDKPQWSLWEDFGAYFHALRINAVIIIGKPVIKVSELFMGALVSGCNEQVQLSPTKVMEYDEKFGSSIEAEIGRKWNSLEKFNWLTGGFVVINGENGRGVDIFFALKKRDSNGYVVCLDQRNRVADTSLGSVGTMKLLSSAKIEPTNLGALYEPITVIPLLFSSLRPVNVQELAEKNAVVVSYSQMEAYHHGLWLHPASSPCVNVNKDPVTYIKMVLTGNTSDVDIVATHIGANKKRKYESIEEFGAAMEEISPNVKLTNQERIVFC
;
A
#
# COMPACT_ATOMS: atom_id res chain seq x y z
N MET A 1 -44.22 15.79 -50.24
CA MET A 1 -42.79 15.44 -50.44
C MET A 1 -42.03 16.68 -50.06
N GLU A 2 -41.22 16.63 -49.00
CA GLU A 2 -40.33 17.74 -48.65
C GLU A 2 -39.23 17.84 -49.71
N ASP A 3 -39.09 19.02 -50.32
CA ASP A 3 -38.15 19.26 -51.40
C ASP A 3 -36.79 19.62 -50.79
N ASN A 4 -35.90 18.63 -50.66
CA ASN A 4 -34.58 18.82 -50.07
C ASN A 4 -33.63 19.51 -51.05
N ARG A 5 -32.93 20.57 -50.60
CA ARG A 5 -31.94 21.32 -51.40
C ARG A 5 -30.51 21.13 -50.90
N ARG A 6 -29.56 21.27 -51.83
CA ARG A 6 -28.13 21.28 -51.52
C ARG A 6 -27.67 22.68 -51.11
N VAL A 7 -26.88 22.76 -50.06
CA VAL A 7 -26.35 24.00 -49.48
C VAL A 7 -24.84 23.89 -49.32
N TRP A 8 -24.11 24.80 -49.95
CA TRP A 8 -22.65 24.87 -49.91
C TRP A 8 -22.15 25.70 -48.72
N PHE A 9 -21.09 25.22 -48.06
CA PHE A 9 -20.47 25.91 -46.92
C PHE A 9 -18.97 25.63 -46.80
N VAL A 10 -18.27 26.47 -46.04
CA VAL A 10 -16.83 26.33 -45.72
C VAL A 10 -16.64 26.42 -44.21
N LEU A 11 -15.78 25.55 -43.64
CA LEU A 11 -15.42 25.58 -42.22
C LEU A 11 -14.17 26.45 -42.02
N LEU A 12 -14.27 27.44 -41.12
CA LEU A 12 -13.19 28.34 -40.77
C LEU A 12 -12.93 28.33 -39.27
N ASP A 13 -11.70 28.65 -38.84
CA ASP A 13 -11.39 28.98 -37.45
C ASP A 13 -11.80 30.42 -37.10
N ASP A 14 -11.67 30.78 -35.83
CA ASP A 14 -11.98 32.12 -35.30
C ASP A 14 -11.12 33.25 -35.92
N LYS A 15 -10.07 32.90 -36.67
CA LYS A 15 -9.19 33.82 -37.40
C LYS A 15 -9.49 33.87 -38.89
N GLY A 16 -10.54 33.18 -39.36
CA GLY A 16 -10.96 33.16 -40.76
C GLY A 16 -10.11 32.26 -41.66
N GLN A 17 -9.28 31.38 -41.12
CA GLN A 17 -8.50 30.41 -41.88
C GLN A 17 -9.24 29.07 -41.98
N ALA A 18 -8.96 28.28 -43.03
CA ALA A 18 -9.62 26.99 -43.24
C ALA A 18 -9.40 26.03 -42.05
N TYR A 19 -10.48 25.70 -41.35
CA TYR A 19 -10.43 24.84 -40.18
C TYR A 19 -9.97 23.43 -40.58
N GLU A 20 -8.88 22.95 -39.98
CA GLU A 20 -8.24 21.67 -40.32
C GLU A 20 -8.02 21.45 -41.84
N ARG A 21 -7.65 22.52 -42.58
CA ARG A 21 -7.37 22.50 -44.03
C ARG A 21 -8.56 22.02 -44.89
N THR A 22 -9.78 22.26 -44.46
CA THR A 22 -11.00 21.89 -45.21
C THR A 22 -11.24 22.77 -46.44
N THR A 23 -11.89 22.20 -47.47
CA THR A 23 -12.42 22.93 -48.64
C THR A 23 -13.93 23.14 -48.51
N ALA A 24 -14.60 23.72 -49.52
CA ALA A 24 -16.06 23.83 -49.49
C ALA A 24 -16.74 22.43 -49.49
N HIS A 25 -17.74 22.27 -48.64
CA HIS A 25 -18.55 21.06 -48.47
C HIS A 25 -20.03 21.36 -48.78
N VAL A 26 -20.84 20.31 -48.92
CA VAL A 26 -22.27 20.42 -49.21
C VAL A 26 -23.08 19.54 -48.28
N VAL A 27 -24.17 20.08 -47.73
CA VAL A 27 -25.20 19.32 -47.00
C VAL A 27 -26.52 19.39 -47.77
N THR A 28 -27.35 18.37 -47.60
CA THR A 28 -28.70 18.32 -48.19
C THR A 28 -29.71 18.41 -47.06
N ILE A 29 -30.51 19.48 -47.04
CA ILE A 29 -31.51 19.76 -46.00
C ILE A 29 -32.82 20.22 -46.65
N PRO A 30 -33.97 20.15 -45.95
CA PRO A 30 -35.24 20.71 -46.43
C PRO A 30 -35.11 22.18 -46.87
N SER A 31 -35.83 22.56 -47.92
CA SER A 31 -35.71 23.91 -48.50
C SER A 31 -36.20 25.04 -47.59
N ASP A 32 -37.05 24.72 -46.62
CA ASP A 32 -37.58 25.61 -45.58
C ASP A 32 -36.83 25.50 -44.24
N SER A 33 -35.67 24.82 -44.21
CA SER A 33 -34.86 24.71 -43.01
C SER A 33 -34.34 26.05 -42.50
N VAL A 34 -34.21 26.14 -41.18
CA VAL A 34 -33.58 27.28 -40.48
C VAL A 34 -32.08 27.04 -40.25
N ILE A 35 -31.35 28.08 -39.85
CA ILE A 35 -29.90 27.99 -39.62
C ILE A 35 -29.53 26.94 -38.55
N ALA A 36 -30.33 26.74 -37.50
CA ALA A 36 -30.10 25.71 -36.49
C ALA A 36 -30.06 24.29 -37.08
N GLU A 37 -31.02 23.98 -37.97
CA GLU A 37 -31.08 22.68 -38.65
C GLU A 37 -29.89 22.50 -39.61
N PHE A 38 -29.47 23.58 -40.26
CA PHE A 38 -28.27 23.59 -41.07
C PHE A 38 -27.01 23.35 -40.24
N LYS A 39 -26.84 23.98 -39.06
CA LYS A 39 -25.71 23.72 -38.15
C LYS A 39 -25.66 22.25 -37.73
N ASN A 40 -26.81 21.67 -37.41
CA ASN A 40 -26.93 20.25 -37.08
C ASN A 40 -26.52 19.36 -38.26
N ALA A 41 -26.96 19.68 -39.48
CA ALA A 41 -26.58 18.96 -40.69
C ALA A 41 -25.07 19.08 -40.99
N VAL A 42 -24.48 20.25 -40.77
CA VAL A 42 -23.03 20.49 -40.93
C VAL A 42 -22.22 19.64 -39.94
N LYS A 43 -22.63 19.60 -38.67
CA LYS A 43 -22.01 18.75 -37.65
C LYS A 43 -22.16 17.26 -38.00
N ALA A 44 -23.36 16.84 -38.40
CA ALA A 44 -23.61 15.46 -38.80
C ALA A 44 -22.80 15.03 -40.03
N ALA A 45 -22.53 15.96 -40.96
CA ALA A 45 -21.69 15.72 -42.14
C ALA A 45 -20.19 15.74 -41.81
N ASN A 46 -19.77 16.33 -40.69
CA ASN A 46 -18.37 16.41 -40.25
C ASN A 46 -18.18 15.89 -38.81
N PRO A 47 -18.62 14.65 -38.51
CA PRO A 47 -18.75 14.16 -37.13
C PRO A 47 -17.41 13.96 -36.43
N ILE A 48 -16.31 13.80 -37.19
CA ILE A 48 -14.96 13.65 -36.64
C ILE A 48 -14.32 15.01 -36.33
N LYS A 49 -14.46 15.99 -37.24
CA LYS A 49 -13.79 17.31 -37.12
C LYS A 49 -14.50 18.25 -36.16
N LEU A 50 -15.81 18.07 -35.97
CA LEU A 50 -16.63 18.85 -35.04
C LEU A 50 -17.06 18.00 -33.83
N ALA A 51 -16.35 16.90 -33.56
CA ALA A 51 -16.71 15.93 -32.52
C ALA A 51 -16.81 16.54 -31.12
N THR A 52 -16.01 17.57 -30.85
CA THR A 52 -15.90 18.24 -29.54
C THR A 52 -16.79 19.47 -29.41
N PHE A 53 -17.53 19.85 -30.46
CA PHE A 53 -18.37 21.06 -30.49
C PHE A 53 -19.85 20.70 -30.57
N ASP A 54 -20.72 21.43 -29.88
CA ASP A 54 -22.14 21.38 -30.19
C ASP A 54 -22.44 22.13 -31.50
N ALA A 55 -23.47 21.70 -32.24
CA ALA A 55 -23.88 22.39 -33.45
C ALA A 55 -24.29 23.84 -33.15
N SER A 56 -24.87 24.10 -31.97
CA SER A 56 -25.23 25.46 -31.53
C SER A 56 -24.01 26.36 -31.30
N GLU A 57 -22.82 25.80 -31.01
CA GLU A 57 -21.59 26.55 -30.81
C GLU A 57 -20.99 27.08 -32.13
N LEU A 58 -21.47 26.62 -33.28
CA LEU A 58 -21.00 27.07 -34.59
C LEU A 58 -21.63 28.40 -34.98
N ASN A 59 -20.83 29.36 -35.46
CA ASN A 59 -21.33 30.64 -35.95
C ASN A 59 -21.42 30.63 -37.48
N VAL A 60 -22.55 31.07 -38.04
CA VAL A 60 -22.79 31.02 -39.49
C VAL A 60 -22.91 32.43 -40.05
N TYR A 61 -22.16 32.72 -41.10
CA TYR A 61 -22.16 34.01 -41.80
C TYR A 61 -22.56 33.82 -43.26
N ALA A 62 -23.28 34.82 -43.79
CA ALA A 62 -23.79 34.80 -45.16
C ALA A 62 -22.65 34.72 -46.20
N ASN A 63 -21.53 35.38 -45.95
CA ASN A 63 -20.34 35.42 -46.81
C ASN A 63 -19.12 36.00 -46.05
N LEU A 64 -17.97 36.08 -46.73
CA LEU A 64 -16.72 36.56 -46.17
C LEU A 64 -16.73 38.05 -45.80
N ASP A 65 -17.46 38.88 -46.55
CA ASP A 65 -17.55 40.31 -46.27
C ASP A 65 -18.34 40.57 -44.98
N GLU A 66 -19.40 39.80 -44.73
CA GLU A 66 -20.16 39.85 -43.47
C GLU A 66 -19.36 39.31 -42.27
N PHE A 67 -18.52 38.29 -42.48
CA PHE A 67 -17.60 37.82 -41.44
C PHE A 67 -16.57 38.89 -41.04
N HIS A 68 -15.96 39.58 -42.01
CA HIS A 68 -14.97 40.62 -41.73
C HIS A 68 -15.54 41.89 -41.09
N LYS A 69 -16.85 42.16 -41.26
CA LYS A 69 -17.54 43.25 -40.57
C LYS A 69 -17.68 43.02 -39.06
N ALA A 70 -17.62 41.76 -38.60
CA ALA A 70 -17.88 41.36 -37.21
C ALA A 70 -16.65 41.39 -36.27
N GLY A 71 -15.72 42.34 -36.45
CA GLY A 71 -14.43 42.42 -35.71
C GLY A 71 -14.51 42.35 -34.16
N PRO A 72 -13.38 42.22 -33.45
CA PRO A 72 -13.38 41.87 -32.03
C PRO A 72 -13.71 43.05 -31.08
N ALA A 73 -14.57 42.78 -30.07
CA ALA A 73 -14.90 43.55 -28.83
C ALA A 73 -16.00 44.65 -28.95
N PRO A 74 -16.74 45.08 -27.88
CA PRO A 74 -16.43 45.09 -26.42
C PRO A 74 -17.60 44.70 -25.45
N PRO A 75 -17.44 44.69 -24.10
CA PRO A 75 -18.49 44.25 -23.15
C PRO A 75 -19.53 45.36 -22.90
N ARG A 76 -20.83 45.00 -22.87
CA ARG A 76 -21.93 45.96 -22.65
C ARG A 76 -22.72 45.67 -21.38
N THR A 77 -22.39 46.45 -20.34
CA THR A 77 -23.37 47.00 -19.42
C THR A 77 -24.25 48.02 -20.17
N SER A 78 -25.58 47.84 -20.09
CA SER A 78 -26.66 48.79 -20.42
C SER A 78 -26.68 49.50 -21.79
N LEU A 79 -27.70 49.12 -22.58
CA LEU A 79 -28.59 49.96 -23.40
C LEU A 79 -27.95 51.04 -24.29
N ASP A 80 -27.59 50.65 -25.51
CA ASP A 80 -27.69 51.49 -26.71
C ASP A 80 -27.73 50.56 -27.95
N GLU A 81 -28.89 50.45 -28.59
CA GLU A 81 -29.30 49.33 -29.45
C GLU A 81 -28.73 49.29 -30.89
N ASP A 82 -27.91 50.23 -31.34
CA ASP A 82 -27.75 50.41 -32.80
C ASP A 82 -26.42 49.99 -33.47
N TYR A 83 -25.58 49.15 -32.84
CA TYR A 83 -24.46 48.54 -33.58
C TYR A 83 -24.12 47.10 -33.14
N ALA A 84 -24.00 46.24 -34.15
CA ALA A 84 -23.52 44.85 -34.20
C ALA A 84 -24.60 43.74 -34.11
N ILE A 85 -25.11 43.34 -35.28
CA ILE A 85 -25.62 41.98 -35.53
C ILE A 85 -24.46 41.28 -36.28
N THR A 86 -23.54 40.54 -35.66
CA THR A 86 -23.64 39.16 -35.10
C THR A 86 -24.18 38.15 -36.10
N SER A 87 -23.55 36.98 -36.21
CA SER A 87 -23.88 35.87 -37.12
C SER A 87 -25.38 35.65 -37.41
N LEU A 88 -25.71 35.01 -38.54
CA LEU A 88 -27.09 34.65 -38.88
C LEU A 88 -27.77 33.94 -37.70
N GLU A 89 -28.93 34.45 -37.29
CA GLU A 89 -29.70 33.94 -36.15
C GLU A 89 -30.18 32.51 -36.41
N GLU A 90 -30.31 31.72 -35.34
CA GLU A 90 -30.54 30.28 -35.44
C GLU A 90 -31.90 29.90 -36.04
N ASP A 91 -32.92 30.73 -35.84
CA ASP A 91 -34.28 30.56 -36.39
C ASP A 91 -34.48 31.29 -37.73
N ALA A 92 -33.44 31.98 -38.24
CA ALA A 92 -33.49 32.59 -39.56
C ALA A 92 -33.65 31.51 -40.65
N MET A 93 -34.54 31.76 -41.59
CA MET A 93 -34.73 30.90 -42.75
C MET A 93 -33.46 30.87 -43.60
N ILE A 94 -33.02 29.68 -44.00
CA ILE A 94 -31.83 29.55 -44.85
C ILE A 94 -32.02 30.18 -46.24
N GLY A 95 -33.28 30.32 -46.68
CA GLY A 95 -33.66 31.06 -47.88
C GLY A 95 -32.83 30.69 -49.10
N ASP A 96 -32.13 31.68 -49.67
CA ASP A 96 -31.33 31.54 -50.89
C ASP A 96 -29.82 31.39 -50.65
N TYR A 97 -29.38 31.31 -49.39
CA TYR A 97 -27.96 31.19 -49.06
C TYR A 97 -27.38 29.84 -49.52
N GLY A 98 -26.08 29.83 -49.87
CA GLY A 98 -25.35 28.61 -50.19
C GLY A 98 -25.77 27.89 -51.48
N ARG A 99 -26.46 28.57 -52.41
CA ARG A 99 -26.92 27.97 -53.68
C ARG A 99 -25.77 27.62 -54.65
N SER A 100 -24.63 28.29 -54.51
CA SER A 100 -23.44 28.05 -55.32
C SER A 100 -22.18 28.05 -54.45
N MET A 101 -21.10 27.44 -54.94
CA MET A 101 -19.80 27.45 -54.23
C MET A 101 -19.22 28.87 -54.08
N LYS A 102 -19.64 29.82 -54.93
CA LYS A 102 -19.22 31.24 -54.82
C LYS A 102 -19.97 31.99 -53.72
N ASP A 103 -21.15 31.51 -53.34
CA ASP A 103 -22.03 32.08 -52.31
C ASP A 103 -22.13 31.13 -51.10
N ALA A 104 -21.07 30.36 -50.84
CA ALA A 104 -21.04 29.39 -49.76
C ALA A 104 -21.10 30.08 -48.40
N LEU A 105 -21.91 29.52 -47.50
CA LEU A 105 -21.99 29.98 -46.11
C LEU A 105 -20.66 29.73 -45.39
N LEU A 106 -20.25 30.66 -44.53
CA LEU A 106 -19.07 30.48 -43.69
C LEU A 106 -19.49 30.00 -42.31
N VAL A 107 -19.00 28.83 -41.91
CA VAL A 107 -19.26 28.22 -40.62
C VAL A 107 -17.98 28.30 -39.80
N VAL A 108 -17.98 29.16 -38.78
CA VAL A 108 -16.82 29.42 -37.93
C VAL A 108 -16.88 28.52 -36.70
N VAL A 109 -15.83 27.73 -36.52
CA VAL A 109 -15.62 26.87 -35.36
C VAL A 109 -14.90 27.70 -34.29
N PRO A 110 -15.51 27.95 -33.12
CA PRO A 110 -14.86 28.73 -32.08
C PRO A 110 -13.61 28.02 -31.58
N SER A 111 -12.49 28.72 -31.48
CA SER A 111 -11.37 28.21 -30.68
C SER A 111 -11.82 28.14 -29.22
N HIS A 112 -11.69 26.98 -28.56
CA HIS A 112 -11.79 26.92 -27.10
C HIS A 112 -10.64 27.74 -26.49
N ALA A 113 -10.86 29.05 -26.36
CA ALA A 113 -10.04 29.92 -25.57
C ALA A 113 -10.19 29.52 -24.10
N SER A 114 -9.06 29.53 -23.39
CA SER A 114 -8.92 29.84 -21.98
C SER A 114 -10.21 29.75 -21.15
N VAL A 115 -10.29 28.71 -20.32
CA VAL A 115 -11.26 28.52 -19.24
C VAL A 115 -11.67 29.85 -18.61
N VAL A 116 -12.88 30.32 -18.93
CA VAL A 116 -13.56 31.33 -18.12
C VAL A 116 -14.04 30.59 -16.87
N ILE A 117 -13.32 30.84 -15.77
CA ILE A 117 -13.76 30.48 -14.43
C ILE A 117 -15.05 31.29 -14.18
N PRO A 118 -16.19 30.67 -13.81
CA PRO A 118 -17.34 31.44 -13.36
C PRO A 118 -16.91 32.32 -12.20
N GLU A 119 -17.26 33.62 -12.21
CA GLU A 119 -17.14 34.46 -11.02
C GLU A 119 -18.05 33.87 -9.93
N ILE A 120 -17.46 33.02 -9.09
CA ILE A 120 -18.00 32.67 -7.79
C ILE A 120 -17.81 33.92 -6.93
N GLU A 121 -18.90 34.45 -6.38
CA GLU A 121 -18.88 35.58 -5.44
C GLU A 121 -17.72 35.43 -4.45
N GLN A 122 -16.75 36.35 -4.57
CA GLN A 122 -15.53 36.37 -3.79
C GLN A 122 -15.86 36.62 -2.31
N SER A 123 -16.03 35.56 -1.53
CA SER A 123 -16.05 35.66 -0.08
C SER A 123 -14.74 35.22 0.58
N THR A 124 -13.60 35.29 -0.13
CA THR A 124 -12.24 35.35 0.47
C THR A 124 -11.30 36.16 -0.44
N VAL A 125 -11.25 37.48 -0.22
CA VAL A 125 -10.44 38.41 -1.02
C VAL A 125 -8.94 38.17 -0.77
N THR A 126 -8.21 37.66 -1.76
CA THR A 126 -6.74 37.70 -1.79
C THR A 126 -6.26 39.15 -1.69
N LYS A 127 -5.33 39.43 -0.78
CA LYS A 127 -4.83 40.79 -0.52
C LYS A 127 -3.56 41.15 -1.28
N GLY A 128 -2.94 40.20 -2.00
CA GLY A 128 -1.72 40.43 -2.78
C GLY A 128 -1.92 41.26 -4.06
N PRO A 129 -0.82 41.66 -4.73
CA PRO A 129 -0.88 42.37 -6.01
C PRO A 129 -1.37 41.46 -7.14
N VAL A 130 -1.77 42.06 -8.27
CA VAL A 130 -1.84 41.33 -9.55
C VAL A 130 -0.42 41.29 -10.11
N ILE A 131 0.07 40.11 -10.49
CA ILE A 131 1.41 39.95 -11.06
C ILE A 131 1.35 39.42 -12.49
N GLU A 132 2.43 39.58 -13.23
CA GLU A 132 2.58 38.91 -14.53
C GLU A 132 2.87 37.41 -14.30
N LEU A 133 2.02 36.53 -14.85
CA LEU A 133 2.21 35.08 -14.74
C LEU A 133 3.16 34.56 -15.82
N THR A 134 4.35 35.15 -15.88
CA THR A 134 5.49 34.68 -16.65
C THR A 134 6.61 34.28 -15.70
N SER A 135 7.60 33.53 -16.18
CA SER A 135 8.73 33.13 -15.34
C SER A 135 9.38 34.33 -14.64
N ALA A 136 9.66 35.40 -15.39
CA ALA A 136 10.25 36.62 -14.86
C ALA A 136 9.36 37.33 -13.83
N GLY A 137 8.07 37.52 -14.13
CA GLY A 137 7.15 38.24 -13.24
C GLY A 137 6.90 37.51 -11.91
N ILE A 138 6.77 36.19 -11.95
CA ILE A 138 6.62 35.38 -10.73
C ILE A 138 7.93 35.36 -9.93
N LEU A 139 9.07 35.27 -10.60
CA LEU A 139 10.37 35.26 -9.95
C LEU A 139 10.63 36.58 -9.21
N GLU A 140 10.40 37.73 -9.86
CA GLU A 140 10.50 39.05 -9.24
C GLU A 140 9.59 39.16 -8.01
N PHE A 141 8.34 38.68 -8.14
CA PHE A 141 7.41 38.65 -7.03
C PHE A 141 7.93 37.81 -5.86
N LEU A 142 8.37 36.58 -6.10
CA LEU A 142 8.88 35.69 -5.04
C LEU A 142 10.13 36.28 -4.36
N GLU A 143 11.06 36.83 -5.12
CA GLU A 143 12.27 37.46 -4.59
C GLU A 143 11.95 38.66 -3.70
N SER A 144 10.91 39.43 -4.02
CA SER A 144 10.42 40.51 -3.15
C SER A 144 9.89 40.02 -1.79
N GLN A 145 9.49 38.76 -1.69
CA GLN A 145 8.97 38.14 -0.47
C GLN A 145 10.05 37.36 0.31
N MET A 146 11.23 37.14 -0.28
CA MET A 146 12.34 36.44 0.36
C MET A 146 13.08 37.37 1.32
N ASN A 147 13.47 36.82 2.47
CA ASN A 147 14.37 37.50 3.40
C ASN A 147 15.80 37.58 2.83
N ASP A 148 16.20 36.59 2.03
CA ASP A 148 17.51 36.52 1.39
C ASP A 148 17.37 35.89 -0.01
N ILE A 149 17.52 36.70 -1.06
CA ILE A 149 17.37 36.28 -2.45
C ILE A 149 18.40 35.24 -2.91
N THR A 150 19.49 35.06 -2.16
CA THR A 150 20.55 34.08 -2.44
C THR A 150 20.23 32.70 -1.86
N LYS A 151 19.21 32.60 -1.00
CA LYS A 151 18.78 31.33 -0.40
C LYS A 151 17.60 30.74 -1.16
N PHE A 152 17.88 29.73 -1.96
CA PHE A 152 16.87 28.92 -2.64
C PHE A 152 16.91 27.48 -2.11
N ASN A 153 15.74 26.89 -1.89
CA ASN A 153 15.55 25.57 -1.27
C ASN A 153 16.23 25.48 0.11
N ALA A 154 15.91 26.42 1.01
CA ALA A 154 16.54 26.55 2.32
C ALA A 154 16.28 25.34 3.24
N LEU A 155 15.12 24.70 3.12
CA LEU A 155 14.75 23.49 3.86
C LEU A 155 14.72 22.26 2.94
N ARG A 156 15.92 21.75 2.65
CA ARG A 156 16.15 20.63 1.72
C ARG A 156 15.60 19.28 2.18
N HIS A 157 15.29 19.13 3.46
CA HIS A 157 14.79 17.88 4.04
C HIS A 157 13.63 18.18 4.99
N PHE A 158 12.62 17.30 4.99
CA PHE A 158 11.49 17.39 5.90
C PHE A 158 11.82 16.79 7.28
N LEU A 159 12.57 15.70 7.30
CA LEU A 159 12.97 14.98 8.50
C LEU A 159 14.36 15.41 8.99
N PRO A 160 14.52 15.58 10.32
CA PRO A 160 15.81 15.73 10.96
C PRO A 160 16.79 14.61 10.59
N GLU A 161 18.09 14.91 10.58
CA GLU A 161 19.15 13.94 10.27
C GLU A 161 19.11 12.70 11.17
N LYS A 162 18.79 12.87 12.45
CA LYS A 162 18.64 11.76 13.42
C LYS A 162 17.60 10.72 12.99
N ASP A 163 16.50 11.16 12.37
CA ASP A 163 15.39 10.27 11.98
C ASP A 163 15.70 9.55 10.65
N ARG A 164 16.57 10.14 9.83
CA ARG A 164 17.08 9.56 8.57
C ARG A 164 18.22 8.55 8.79
N LYS A 165 18.96 8.63 9.89
CA LYS A 165 20.07 7.70 10.21
C LYS A 165 19.63 6.32 10.70
N ILE A 166 18.38 6.19 11.11
CA ILE A 166 17.83 4.93 11.64
C ILE A 166 17.82 3.87 10.53
N LYS A 167 18.30 2.65 10.77
CA LYS A 167 18.14 1.57 9.78
C LYS A 167 16.69 1.07 9.79
N LEU A 168 16.06 1.06 8.63
CA LEU A 168 14.74 0.45 8.43
C LEU A 168 14.92 -0.74 7.50
N SER A 169 14.44 -1.91 7.90
CA SER A 169 14.45 -3.05 7.00
C SER A 169 13.30 -2.98 5.98
N GLY A 170 13.44 -3.63 4.84
CA GLY A 170 12.56 -3.47 3.68
C GLY A 170 12.69 -2.12 2.94
N ARG A 171 13.33 -1.12 3.57
CA ARG A 171 13.67 0.18 2.98
C ARG A 171 14.45 0.03 1.69
N ASP A 172 15.49 -0.78 1.67
CA ASP A 172 16.37 -0.90 0.50
C ASP A 172 15.61 -1.56 -0.68
N VAL A 173 14.68 -2.47 -0.40
CA VAL A 173 13.77 -3.02 -1.42
C VAL A 173 12.83 -1.94 -1.94
N ALA A 174 12.21 -1.14 -1.06
CA ALA A 174 11.35 -0.04 -1.47
C ALA A 174 12.12 1.03 -2.26
N LEU A 175 13.36 1.35 -1.87
CA LEU A 175 14.26 2.27 -2.58
C LEU A 175 14.63 1.73 -3.95
N GLN A 176 14.96 0.44 -4.04
CA GLN A 176 15.30 -0.21 -5.30
C GLN A 176 14.10 -0.19 -6.27
N ARG A 177 12.90 -0.51 -5.78
CA ARG A 177 11.66 -0.44 -6.58
C ARG A 177 11.32 0.98 -7.01
N ALA A 178 11.51 1.96 -6.13
CA ALA A 178 11.35 3.36 -6.49
C ALA A 178 12.37 3.76 -7.56
N ALA A 179 13.63 3.35 -7.42
CA ALA A 179 14.70 3.64 -8.36
C ALA A 179 14.45 3.00 -9.73
N GLU A 180 13.91 1.78 -9.78
CA GLU A 180 13.46 1.14 -11.02
C GLU A 180 12.37 1.98 -11.73
N CYS A 181 11.40 2.50 -10.99
CA CYS A 181 10.38 3.40 -11.53
C CYS A 181 11.02 4.69 -12.08
N MET A 182 11.88 5.34 -11.30
CA MET A 182 12.55 6.58 -11.71
C MET A 182 13.48 6.38 -12.92
N LYS A 183 14.15 5.22 -13.01
CA LYS A 183 14.97 4.83 -14.16
C LYS A 183 14.13 4.63 -15.43
N ASN A 184 12.90 4.17 -15.30
CA ASN A 184 11.99 4.12 -16.45
C ASN A 184 11.49 5.52 -16.83
N LEU A 185 11.17 6.36 -15.85
CA LEU A 185 10.79 7.76 -16.08
C LEU A 185 11.91 8.61 -16.70
N SER A 186 13.18 8.23 -16.52
CA SER A 186 14.33 8.93 -17.12
C SER A 186 14.55 8.60 -18.61
N LYS A 187 13.91 7.56 -19.13
CA LYS A 187 14.02 7.20 -20.55
C LYS A 187 13.21 8.16 -21.43
N PRO A 188 13.60 8.37 -22.69
CA PRO A 188 12.80 9.14 -23.63
C PRO A 188 11.38 8.57 -23.80
N VAL A 189 10.40 9.45 -23.99
CA VAL A 189 8.97 9.08 -24.09
C VAL A 189 8.71 8.09 -25.24
N TYR A 190 9.42 8.22 -26.37
CA TYR A 190 9.30 7.30 -27.51
C TYR A 190 9.85 5.89 -27.24
N GLN A 191 10.57 5.68 -26.13
CA GLN A 191 11.13 4.38 -25.72
C GLN A 191 10.36 3.74 -24.56
N THR A 192 9.32 4.39 -24.05
CA THR A 192 8.56 3.95 -22.89
C THR A 192 7.09 3.87 -23.21
N SER A 193 6.45 2.80 -22.76
CA SER A 193 4.99 2.69 -22.78
C SER A 193 4.39 3.55 -21.66
N LYS A 194 3.06 3.65 -21.65
CA LYS A 194 2.35 4.33 -20.57
C LYS A 194 2.49 3.59 -19.22
N PRO A 195 2.40 2.25 -19.15
CA PRO A 195 2.73 1.50 -17.94
C PRO A 195 4.16 1.70 -17.41
N ASP A 196 5.14 1.83 -18.32
CA ASP A 196 6.54 2.09 -17.92
C ASP A 196 6.72 3.43 -17.20
N ARG A 197 5.76 4.35 -17.35
CA ARG A 197 5.78 5.70 -16.76
C ARG A 197 4.91 5.81 -15.51
N SER A 198 4.79 4.72 -14.77
CA SER A 198 4.04 4.66 -13.52
C SER A 198 4.66 5.53 -12.42
N ILE A 199 3.83 6.30 -11.71
CA ILE A 199 4.26 7.14 -10.59
C ILE A 199 4.32 6.29 -9.30
N PRO A 200 5.45 6.25 -8.59
CA PRO A 200 5.57 5.48 -7.34
C PRO A 200 4.77 6.11 -6.18
N VAL A 201 4.14 5.24 -5.37
CA VAL A 201 3.31 5.63 -4.21
C VAL A 201 3.70 4.83 -2.97
N CYS A 202 4.10 5.54 -1.91
CA CYS A 202 4.26 5.02 -0.55
C CYS A 202 2.93 5.15 0.23
N CYS A 203 2.39 4.02 0.68
CA CYS A 203 1.08 4.02 1.34
C CYS A 203 0.92 2.92 2.40
N GLY A 204 0.06 3.17 3.38
CA GLY A 204 -0.25 2.26 4.47
C GLY A 204 -0.30 2.97 5.82
N LEU A 205 -0.21 2.20 6.90
CA LEU A 205 -0.32 2.65 8.28
C LEU A 205 0.56 3.88 8.62
N PRO A 206 0.09 4.83 9.45
CA PRO A 206 0.93 5.86 10.03
C PRO A 206 2.14 5.25 10.73
N GLY A 207 3.33 5.80 10.47
CA GLY A 207 4.56 5.34 11.11
C GLY A 207 5.39 4.31 10.33
N LEU A 208 4.97 3.87 9.15
CA LEU A 208 5.73 2.94 8.27
C LEU A 208 6.96 3.55 7.56
N GLY A 209 7.26 4.84 7.75
CA GLY A 209 8.40 5.48 7.08
C GLY A 209 8.10 6.02 5.67
N LYS A 210 6.83 6.28 5.34
CA LYS A 210 6.42 6.82 4.03
C LYS A 210 7.06 8.18 3.71
N SER A 211 6.93 9.17 4.59
CA SER A 211 7.54 10.50 4.38
C SER A 211 9.07 10.40 4.29
N ARG A 212 9.68 9.43 4.98
CA ARG A 212 11.12 9.18 4.89
C ARG A 212 11.55 8.71 3.50
N MET A 213 10.73 7.90 2.84
CA MET A 213 11.01 7.47 1.46
C MET A 213 11.08 8.66 0.50
N LEU A 214 10.29 9.71 0.72
CA LEU A 214 10.41 10.95 -0.06
C LEU A 214 11.73 11.66 0.26
N ASP A 215 12.08 11.80 1.54
CA ASP A 215 13.29 12.50 1.98
C ASP A 215 14.61 11.87 1.50
N GLU A 216 14.58 10.60 1.14
CA GLU A 216 15.73 9.83 0.66
C GLU A 216 15.83 9.79 -0.88
N TRP A 217 15.13 10.68 -1.59
CA TRP A 217 15.13 10.75 -3.05
C TRP A 217 16.51 10.80 -3.71
N GLN A 218 17.52 11.40 -3.07
CA GLN A 218 18.89 11.41 -3.61
C GLN A 218 19.43 9.99 -3.76
N LYS A 219 19.16 9.13 -2.77
CA LYS A 219 19.52 7.71 -2.82
C LYS A 219 18.78 6.99 -3.95
N ILE A 220 17.52 7.34 -4.18
CA ILE A 220 16.71 6.80 -5.28
C ILE A 220 17.33 7.20 -6.63
N PHE A 221 17.74 8.46 -6.80
CA PHE A 221 18.38 8.95 -8.01
C PHE A 221 19.75 8.30 -8.26
N GLU A 222 20.56 8.12 -7.21
CA GLU A 222 21.81 7.36 -7.26
C GLU A 222 21.57 5.93 -7.78
N LEU A 223 20.63 5.21 -7.19
CA LEU A 223 20.30 3.83 -7.57
C LEU A 223 19.71 3.74 -8.98
N ALA A 224 19.01 4.79 -9.44
CA ALA A 224 18.43 4.89 -10.78
C ALA A 224 19.44 5.30 -11.87
N ASP A 225 20.68 5.66 -11.50
CA ASP A 225 21.70 6.26 -12.37
C ASP A 225 21.22 7.56 -13.05
N ILE A 226 20.47 8.40 -12.32
CA ILE A 226 20.00 9.71 -12.80
C ILE A 226 21.14 10.74 -12.65
N LYS A 227 21.63 11.24 -13.78
CA LYS A 227 22.79 12.15 -13.85
C LYS A 227 22.37 13.60 -14.13
N GLY A 228 23.34 14.50 -13.96
CA GLY A 228 23.17 15.93 -14.19
C GLY A 228 22.77 16.70 -12.93
N PRO A 229 22.44 17.99 -13.06
CA PRO A 229 21.95 18.81 -11.96
C PRO A 229 20.68 18.24 -11.34
N GLN A 230 20.62 18.17 -10.00
CA GLN A 230 19.50 17.59 -9.27
C GLN A 230 18.91 18.58 -8.28
N LEU A 231 17.59 18.60 -8.16
CA LEU A 231 16.84 19.40 -7.19
C LEU A 231 15.69 18.56 -6.58
N GLY A 232 15.59 18.53 -5.26
CA GLY A 232 14.46 17.90 -4.58
C GLY A 232 13.53 18.93 -3.96
N ALA A 233 12.22 18.75 -4.14
CA ALA A 233 11.19 19.55 -3.50
C ALA A 233 10.08 18.68 -2.91
N PHE A 234 9.49 19.13 -1.81
CA PHE A 234 8.42 18.44 -1.11
C PHE A 234 7.20 19.33 -0.98
N VAL A 235 6.07 18.87 -1.52
CA VAL A 235 4.76 19.50 -1.38
C VAL A 235 3.96 18.70 -0.36
N ILE A 236 3.58 19.36 0.74
CA ILE A 236 2.93 18.73 1.89
C ILE A 236 1.51 19.29 1.98
N TYR A 237 0.51 18.44 2.16
CA TYR A 237 -0.90 18.86 2.30
C TYR A 237 -1.42 18.84 3.75
N TYR A 238 -0.58 18.45 4.71
CA TYR A 238 -0.90 18.48 6.14
C TYR A 238 0.31 18.93 6.97
N ASN A 239 0.37 18.61 8.27
CA ASN A 239 1.57 18.80 9.13
C ASN A 239 2.22 20.21 9.05
N GLY A 240 1.42 21.27 9.17
CA GLY A 240 1.87 22.67 9.04
C GLY A 240 1.46 23.32 7.72
N HIS A 241 1.10 22.50 6.72
CA HIS A 241 0.70 22.92 5.37
C HIS A 241 -0.73 22.52 5.04
N LYS A 242 -1.63 22.55 6.04
CA LYS A 242 -3.05 22.21 5.85
C LYS A 242 -3.67 23.04 4.71
N PRO A 243 -4.68 22.53 3.99
CA PRO A 243 -5.36 23.30 2.96
C PRO A 243 -5.90 24.61 3.51
N GLN A 244 -5.68 25.69 2.75
CA GLN A 244 -6.05 27.04 3.08
C GLN A 244 -7.35 27.41 2.36
N PRO A 245 -8.24 28.22 2.96
CA PRO A 245 -9.53 28.56 2.36
C PRO A 245 -9.44 29.12 0.95
N ILE A 246 -8.38 29.89 0.65
CA ILE A 246 -8.20 30.49 -0.67
C ILE A 246 -8.04 29.46 -1.79
N GLU A 247 -7.53 28.27 -1.46
CA GLU A 247 -7.27 27.24 -2.46
C GLU A 247 -8.56 26.65 -3.06
N ALA A 248 -9.72 26.87 -2.42
CA ALA A 248 -11.02 26.53 -2.98
C ALA A 248 -11.36 27.33 -4.25
N SER A 249 -10.73 28.51 -4.44
CA SER A 249 -10.95 29.40 -5.58
C SER A 249 -10.04 29.12 -6.79
N MET A 250 -9.23 28.06 -6.73
CA MET A 250 -8.27 27.73 -7.79
C MET A 250 -8.29 26.25 -8.15
N THR A 251 -7.74 25.90 -9.31
CA THR A 251 -7.53 24.50 -9.70
C THR A 251 -6.48 23.85 -8.80
N ILE A 252 -6.48 22.51 -8.73
CA ILE A 252 -5.45 21.79 -7.96
C ILE A 252 -4.03 22.04 -8.52
N GLU A 253 -3.91 22.26 -9.83
CA GLU A 253 -2.65 22.62 -10.48
C GLU A 253 -2.09 23.94 -9.94
N ALA A 254 -2.93 24.97 -9.84
CA ALA A 254 -2.52 26.27 -9.31
C ALA A 254 -2.16 26.18 -7.82
N SER A 255 -2.97 25.48 -7.01
CA SER A 255 -2.68 25.22 -5.59
C SER A 255 -1.34 24.50 -5.41
N PHE A 256 -1.12 23.41 -6.15
CA PHE A 256 0.13 22.65 -6.12
C PHE A 256 1.32 23.52 -6.52
N SER A 257 1.16 24.31 -7.58
CA SER A 257 2.19 25.22 -8.10
C SER A 257 2.63 26.25 -7.07
N TRP A 258 1.69 26.93 -6.40
CA TRP A 258 2.01 27.88 -5.34
C TRP A 258 2.62 27.23 -4.11
N ARG A 259 2.18 26.03 -3.75
CA ARG A 259 2.80 25.25 -2.66
C ARG A 259 4.26 24.92 -3.00
N LEU A 260 4.52 24.49 -4.23
CA LEU A 260 5.87 24.19 -4.70
C LEU A 260 6.79 25.42 -4.66
N LEU A 261 6.31 26.56 -5.14
CA LEU A 261 7.04 27.83 -5.09
C LEU A 261 7.30 28.28 -3.66
N HIS A 262 6.30 28.23 -2.78
CA HIS A 262 6.49 28.56 -1.36
C HIS A 262 7.58 27.68 -0.73
N ARG A 263 7.53 26.37 -0.97
CA ARG A 263 8.49 25.41 -0.41
C ARG A 263 9.92 25.66 -0.87
N LEU A 264 10.12 26.09 -2.11
CA LEU A 264 11.45 26.34 -2.67
C LEU A 264 11.99 27.74 -2.36
N PHE A 265 11.14 28.77 -2.36
CA PHE A 265 11.59 30.16 -2.24
C PHE A 265 11.47 30.72 -0.81
N LEU A 266 10.40 30.37 -0.09
CA LEU A 266 9.99 31.08 1.11
C LEU A 266 10.07 30.24 2.38
N GLU A 267 9.93 28.93 2.31
CA GLU A 267 10.00 28.12 3.53
C GLU A 267 11.39 28.21 4.19
N GLY A 268 11.43 28.69 5.43
CA GLY A 268 12.67 28.95 6.15
C GLY A 268 13.45 30.18 5.64
N ASN A 269 12.91 30.91 4.67
CA ASN A 269 13.53 32.08 4.03
C ASN A 269 12.55 33.24 3.77
N GLY A 270 11.37 33.21 4.36
CA GLY A 270 10.29 34.15 4.10
C GLY A 270 9.09 33.89 5.01
N PRO A 271 7.90 34.40 4.66
CA PRO A 271 6.69 34.24 5.46
C PRO A 271 6.25 32.77 5.60
N GLU A 272 5.71 32.43 6.77
CA GLU A 272 5.13 31.11 7.04
C GLU A 272 3.96 30.79 6.10
N PHE A 273 3.81 29.52 5.72
CA PHE A 273 2.88 29.04 4.70
C PHE A 273 1.45 29.58 4.84
N GLY A 274 0.82 29.38 5.99
CA GLY A 274 -0.58 29.80 6.20
C GLY A 274 -0.77 31.31 6.10
N LYS A 275 0.16 32.08 6.68
CA LYS A 275 0.14 33.55 6.60
C LYS A 275 0.33 34.02 5.16
N TRP A 276 1.30 33.46 4.45
CA TRP A 276 1.57 33.80 3.06
C TRP A 276 0.39 33.51 2.14
N PHE A 277 -0.22 32.32 2.28
CA PHE A 277 -1.39 31.93 1.49
C PHE A 277 -2.62 32.81 1.76
N SER A 278 -2.78 33.31 2.98
CA SER A 278 -3.93 34.13 3.36
C SER A 278 -3.76 35.63 3.05
N GLU A 279 -2.53 36.15 3.11
CA GLU A 279 -2.29 37.60 3.06
C GLU A 279 -1.53 38.05 1.82
N ASN A 280 -0.66 37.21 1.25
CA ASN A 280 0.34 37.64 0.27
C ASN A 280 0.12 37.07 -1.13
N LEU A 281 -0.65 35.99 -1.28
CA LEU A 281 -0.87 35.39 -2.60
C LEU A 281 -1.43 36.41 -3.62
N PRO A 282 -0.94 36.39 -4.87
CA PRO A 282 -1.42 37.30 -5.91
C PRO A 282 -2.91 37.14 -6.19
N LYS A 283 -3.57 38.23 -6.61
CA LYS A 283 -5.01 38.21 -6.95
C LYS A 283 -5.36 37.27 -8.10
N ASN A 284 -4.43 37.08 -9.02
CA ASN A 284 -4.56 36.17 -10.15
C ASN A 284 -3.92 34.80 -9.89
N CYS A 285 -3.67 34.42 -8.62
CA CYS A 285 -3.04 33.16 -8.24
C CYS A 285 -3.73 31.92 -8.84
N GLY A 286 -5.05 31.94 -8.99
CA GLY A 286 -5.80 30.79 -9.51
C GLY A 286 -5.56 30.45 -10.99
N LYS A 287 -4.80 31.27 -11.73
CA LYS A 287 -4.46 31.05 -13.14
C LYS A 287 -3.06 30.45 -13.34
N LEU A 288 -2.31 30.19 -12.26
CA LEU A 288 -0.96 29.65 -12.35
C LEU A 288 -0.98 28.20 -12.87
N GLN A 289 -0.14 27.90 -13.84
CA GLN A 289 0.06 26.56 -14.40
C GLN A 289 1.40 25.97 -13.92
N LEU A 290 1.47 24.64 -13.87
CA LEU A 290 2.67 23.92 -13.45
C LEU A 290 3.82 24.14 -14.43
N GLN A 291 3.53 24.29 -15.72
CA GLN A 291 4.54 24.60 -16.74
C GLN A 291 5.34 25.87 -16.39
N ILE A 292 4.64 26.99 -16.19
CA ILE A 292 5.28 28.28 -15.84
C ILE A 292 6.02 28.17 -14.51
N THR A 293 5.45 27.43 -13.55
CA THR A 293 6.08 27.19 -12.25
C THR A 293 7.43 26.48 -12.39
N LEU A 294 7.52 25.48 -13.25
CA LEU A 294 8.77 24.77 -13.52
C LEU A 294 9.78 25.65 -14.26
N GLU A 295 9.33 26.56 -15.11
CA GLU A 295 10.19 27.58 -15.74
C GLU A 295 10.79 28.53 -14.68
N VAL A 296 10.00 29.01 -13.72
CA VAL A 296 10.47 29.84 -12.59
C VAL A 296 11.52 29.11 -11.77
N VAL A 297 11.27 27.84 -11.46
CA VAL A 297 12.22 26.98 -10.72
C VAL A 297 13.51 26.79 -11.51
N ARG A 298 13.41 26.58 -12.82
CA ARG A 298 14.57 26.43 -13.70
C ARG A 298 15.41 27.69 -13.76
N ASP A 299 14.78 28.84 -13.95
CA ASP A 299 15.47 30.14 -14.03
C ASP A 299 16.18 30.44 -12.71
N LYS A 300 15.52 30.23 -11.57
CA LYS A 300 16.18 30.40 -10.27
C LYS A 300 17.30 29.40 -10.04
N ALA A 301 17.15 28.14 -10.46
CA ALA A 301 18.22 27.15 -10.36
C ALA A 301 19.46 27.54 -11.19
N ILE A 302 19.26 28.15 -12.36
CA ILE A 302 20.35 28.72 -13.17
C ILE A 302 21.01 29.90 -12.45
N GLN A 303 20.21 30.85 -11.95
CA GLN A 303 20.73 32.02 -11.21
C GLN A 303 21.55 31.61 -9.97
N MET A 304 21.16 30.54 -9.28
CA MET A 304 21.85 30.02 -8.10
C MET A 304 23.02 29.09 -8.43
N GLY A 305 23.31 28.85 -9.71
CA GLY A 305 24.39 27.97 -10.15
C GLY A 305 24.16 26.48 -9.85
N ILE A 306 22.91 26.07 -9.60
CA ILE A 306 22.55 24.66 -9.40
C ILE A 306 22.67 23.89 -10.72
N SER A 307 22.35 24.55 -11.82
CA SER A 307 22.33 23.99 -13.18
C SER A 307 22.71 25.05 -14.21
N THR A 308 23.32 24.68 -15.33
CA THR A 308 23.58 25.62 -16.44
C THR A 308 22.38 25.69 -17.41
N PRO A 309 22.27 26.69 -18.30
CA PRO A 309 21.22 26.75 -19.33
C PRO A 309 21.19 25.52 -20.26
N GLU A 310 22.35 24.89 -20.50
CA GLU A 310 22.50 23.72 -21.37
C GLU A 310 22.11 22.41 -20.69
N ASP A 311 22.18 22.36 -19.36
CA ASP A 311 21.85 21.16 -18.59
C ASP A 311 20.35 20.86 -18.59
N THR A 312 19.99 19.57 -18.46
CA THR A 312 18.62 19.20 -18.07
C THR A 312 18.55 19.05 -16.54
N LEU A 313 17.76 19.89 -15.88
CA LEU A 313 17.55 19.81 -14.43
C LEU A 313 16.66 18.61 -14.08
N GLN A 314 17.18 17.69 -13.26
CA GLN A 314 16.45 16.52 -12.76
C GLN A 314 15.78 16.86 -11.43
N MET A 315 14.46 17.02 -11.42
CA MET A 315 13.70 17.48 -10.26
C MET A 315 12.91 16.36 -9.61
N PHE A 316 13.24 15.99 -8.38
CA PHE A 316 12.39 15.12 -7.56
C PHE A 316 11.23 15.92 -6.95
N LEU A 317 10.00 15.40 -7.09
CA LEU A 317 8.79 15.99 -6.51
C LEU A 317 8.15 15.00 -5.54
N GLY A 318 8.36 15.19 -4.24
CA GLY A 318 7.68 14.41 -3.21
C GLY A 318 6.35 15.06 -2.82
N ILE A 319 5.25 14.33 -2.89
CA ILE A 319 3.92 14.79 -2.46
C ILE A 319 3.51 14.00 -1.22
N ASP A 320 3.51 14.64 -0.05
CA ASP A 320 3.18 13.99 1.23
C ASP A 320 1.77 14.36 1.73
N GLU A 321 1.18 13.43 2.48
CA GLU A 321 -0.18 13.52 3.03
C GLU A 321 -1.23 13.78 1.93
N TYR A 322 -1.05 13.14 0.78
CA TYR A 322 -1.88 13.38 -0.41
C TYR A 322 -3.38 13.12 -0.20
N GLN A 323 -3.76 12.29 0.77
CA GLN A 323 -5.16 12.04 1.11
C GLN A 323 -5.91 13.30 1.58
N SER A 324 -5.18 14.35 2.00
CA SER A 324 -5.72 15.66 2.38
C SER A 324 -5.95 16.59 1.18
N ILE A 325 -5.57 16.20 -0.04
CA ILE A 325 -5.85 16.98 -1.26
C ILE A 325 -7.36 17.18 -1.47
N LYS A 326 -8.19 16.20 -1.08
CA LYS A 326 -9.65 16.35 -1.14
C LYS A 326 -10.15 17.54 -0.30
N ASP A 327 -9.44 17.88 0.78
CA ASP A 327 -9.83 18.95 1.70
C ASP A 327 -9.45 20.35 1.16
N VAL A 328 -8.73 20.42 0.03
CA VAL A 328 -8.46 21.66 -0.72
C VAL A 328 -9.75 22.26 -1.26
N ASN A 329 -10.73 21.42 -1.63
CA ASN A 329 -12.02 21.84 -2.19
C ASN A 329 -11.88 22.78 -3.41
N GLY A 330 -10.79 22.64 -4.17
CA GLY A 330 -10.49 23.44 -5.36
C GLY A 330 -11.41 23.15 -6.54
N ILE A 331 -11.22 23.92 -7.61
CA ILE A 331 -11.97 23.82 -8.86
C ILE A 331 -11.55 22.53 -9.58
N ARG A 332 -12.52 21.63 -9.75
CA ARG A 332 -12.37 20.39 -10.54
C ARG A 332 -12.60 20.70 -12.02
N VAL A 333 -11.61 20.36 -12.84
CA VAL A 333 -11.56 20.73 -14.27
C VAL A 333 -11.75 19.54 -15.19
N THR A 334 -11.39 18.32 -14.78
CA THR A 334 -11.58 17.14 -15.64
C THR A 334 -12.85 16.36 -15.28
N THR A 335 -13.40 15.67 -16.27
CA THR A 335 -14.55 14.77 -16.11
C THR A 335 -14.12 13.31 -16.33
N ASN A 336 -14.74 12.40 -15.60
CA ASN A 336 -14.69 10.97 -15.84
C ASN A 336 -15.46 10.61 -17.11
N GLN A 337 -15.28 9.37 -17.58
CA GLN A 337 -15.97 8.84 -18.78
C GLN A 337 -17.50 8.83 -18.64
N ASP A 338 -18.01 8.81 -17.41
CA ASP A 338 -19.45 8.87 -17.09
C ASP A 338 -19.99 10.31 -16.95
N GLY A 339 -19.18 11.32 -17.25
CA GLY A 339 -19.56 12.75 -17.15
C GLY A 339 -19.45 13.34 -15.74
N THR A 340 -19.08 12.56 -14.72
CA THR A 340 -18.89 13.09 -13.36
C THR A 340 -17.55 13.84 -13.23
N LYS A 341 -17.45 14.85 -12.35
CA LYS A 341 -16.16 15.54 -12.13
C LYS A 341 -15.16 14.63 -11.44
N GLN A 342 -13.93 14.57 -11.95
CA GLN A 342 -12.86 13.80 -11.33
C GLN A 342 -12.50 14.35 -9.94
N GLU A 343 -11.87 13.50 -9.12
CA GLU A 343 -11.33 13.93 -7.83
C GLU A 343 -10.05 14.76 -8.02
N LEU A 344 -9.82 15.73 -7.13
CA LEU A 344 -8.69 16.67 -7.24
C LEU A 344 -7.32 15.98 -7.26
N LEU A 345 -7.15 14.85 -6.57
CA LEU A 345 -5.89 14.11 -6.65
C LEU A 345 -5.67 13.49 -8.03
N GLN A 346 -6.73 12.99 -8.68
CA GLN A 346 -6.62 12.47 -10.03
C GLN A 346 -6.32 13.58 -11.03
N ASP A 347 -6.95 14.76 -10.87
CA ASP A 347 -6.59 15.97 -11.64
C ASP A 347 -5.08 16.28 -11.50
N LEU A 348 -4.53 16.22 -10.28
CA LEU A 348 -3.10 16.45 -10.05
C LEU A 348 -2.22 15.37 -10.70
N ILE A 349 -2.60 14.09 -10.60
CA ILE A 349 -1.88 12.98 -11.23
C ILE A 349 -1.85 13.14 -12.75
N ASP A 350 -2.97 13.57 -13.34
CA ASP A 350 -3.07 13.79 -14.78
C ASP A 350 -2.19 14.96 -15.22
N VAL A 351 -2.20 16.08 -14.48
CA VAL A 351 -1.29 17.22 -14.67
C VAL A 351 0.18 16.79 -14.63
N LEU A 352 0.58 16.03 -13.61
CA LEU A 352 1.95 15.50 -13.50
C LEU A 352 2.29 14.55 -14.66
N GLY A 353 1.35 13.69 -15.06
CA GLY A 353 1.51 12.78 -16.19
C GLY A 353 1.68 13.48 -17.54
N HIS A 354 1.05 14.64 -17.72
CA HIS A 354 1.23 15.48 -18.91
C HIS A 354 2.66 16.03 -18.98
N VAL A 355 3.17 16.58 -17.86
CA VAL A 355 4.55 17.07 -17.78
C VAL A 355 5.58 15.94 -17.95
N LEU A 356 5.31 14.75 -17.42
CA LEU A 356 6.15 13.56 -17.65
C LEU A 356 6.21 13.16 -19.13
N SER A 357 5.12 13.38 -19.87
CA SER A 357 5.03 13.06 -21.31
C SER A 357 5.61 14.16 -22.20
N SER A 358 5.69 15.39 -21.71
CA SER A 358 6.21 16.55 -22.42
C SER A 358 7.02 17.42 -21.45
N PRO A 359 8.31 17.11 -21.23
CA PRO A 359 9.18 17.88 -20.35
C PRO A 359 9.23 19.37 -20.74
N VAL A 360 9.27 20.24 -19.75
CA VAL A 360 9.20 21.71 -19.91
C VAL A 360 10.59 22.30 -19.77
N ASN A 361 11.02 23.23 -20.63
CA ASN A 361 12.22 24.07 -20.46
C ASN A 361 13.47 23.35 -19.87
N ALA A 362 13.81 22.17 -20.43
CA ALA A 362 14.90 21.32 -19.94
C ALA A 362 14.84 20.97 -18.44
N ILE A 363 13.63 20.87 -17.87
CA ILE A 363 13.38 20.27 -16.56
C ILE A 363 12.68 18.92 -16.75
N ARG A 364 13.16 17.91 -16.03
CA ARG A 364 12.51 16.60 -15.97
C ARG A 364 12.07 16.34 -14.54
N ILE A 365 10.78 16.10 -14.34
CA ILE A 365 10.22 15.83 -13.01
C ILE A 365 10.18 14.32 -12.72
N PHE A 366 10.30 13.98 -11.45
CA PHE A 366 10.22 12.62 -10.92
C PHE A 366 9.27 12.64 -9.71
N PRO A 367 7.95 12.53 -9.92
CA PRO A 367 6.97 12.61 -8.85
C PRO A 367 6.91 11.31 -8.04
N MET A 368 6.62 11.44 -6.74
CA MET A 368 6.39 10.32 -5.85
C MET A 368 5.44 10.73 -4.72
N PHE A 369 4.44 9.89 -4.43
CA PHE A 369 3.41 10.20 -3.43
C PHE A 369 3.65 9.43 -2.11
N ALA A 370 3.34 10.05 -0.98
CA ALA A 370 3.30 9.41 0.34
C ALA A 370 2.02 9.78 1.10
N GLY A 371 1.34 8.79 1.68
CA GLY A 371 0.05 9.02 2.34
C GLY A 371 -0.60 7.76 2.90
N THR A 372 -1.82 7.86 3.41
CA THR A 372 -2.52 6.72 4.05
C THR A 372 -3.62 6.11 3.19
N ASP A 373 -4.19 6.85 2.23
CA ASP A 373 -5.43 6.48 1.51
C ASP A 373 -5.16 6.07 0.06
N LEU A 374 -5.13 4.77 -0.25
CA LEU A 374 -4.86 4.27 -1.59
C LEU A 374 -6.04 4.37 -2.56
N SER A 375 -7.29 4.57 -2.11
CA SER A 375 -8.47 4.63 -3.01
C SER A 375 -8.43 5.81 -3.97
N VAL A 376 -7.66 6.84 -3.60
CA VAL A 376 -7.62 8.11 -4.32
C VAL A 376 -6.66 8.04 -5.54
N ILE A 377 -5.86 6.97 -5.67
CA ILE A 377 -4.88 6.80 -6.74
C ILE A 377 -5.26 5.59 -7.61
N SER A 378 -5.69 5.84 -8.84
CA SER A 378 -6.03 4.77 -9.80
C SER A 378 -4.75 4.06 -10.29
N ILE A 379 -4.64 2.75 -10.04
CA ILE A 379 -3.45 1.95 -10.37
C ILE A 379 -3.46 1.45 -11.84
N ALA A 380 -4.64 1.34 -12.46
CA ALA A 380 -4.75 0.91 -13.86
C ALA A 380 -6.03 1.45 -14.50
N ASN A 381 -5.87 2.37 -15.45
CA ASN A 381 -6.92 2.80 -16.39
C ASN A 381 -6.25 3.14 -17.71
N SER A 382 -6.69 2.56 -18.82
CA SER A 382 -6.05 2.70 -20.14
C SER A 382 -5.88 4.17 -20.58
N SER A 383 -6.76 5.08 -20.11
CA SER A 383 -6.70 6.51 -20.40
C SER A 383 -6.00 7.40 -19.35
N LYS A 384 -5.67 6.91 -18.14
CA LYS A 384 -5.07 7.73 -17.05
C LYS A 384 -3.62 7.38 -16.72
N THR A 385 -2.85 8.29 -16.13
CA THR A 385 -1.47 8.01 -15.67
C THR A 385 -1.47 6.89 -14.63
N GLU A 386 -0.63 5.87 -14.83
CA GLU A 386 -0.57 4.73 -13.91
C GLU A 386 0.24 5.07 -12.66
N CYS A 387 -0.07 4.40 -11.55
CA CYS A 387 0.66 4.53 -10.30
C CYS A 387 1.07 3.16 -9.78
N PHE A 388 2.29 3.08 -9.26
CA PHE A 388 2.88 1.85 -8.76
C PHE A 388 3.06 1.91 -7.25
N ARG A 389 2.56 0.90 -6.53
CA ARG A 389 2.65 0.84 -5.08
C ARG A 389 4.01 0.31 -4.64
N LEU A 390 4.69 1.06 -3.78
CA LEU A 390 5.90 0.58 -3.14
C LEU A 390 5.56 -0.34 -1.96
N PRO A 391 6.35 -1.42 -1.76
CA PRO A 391 6.11 -2.39 -0.70
C PRO A 391 6.44 -1.76 0.67
N MET A 392 5.42 -1.22 1.34
CA MET A 392 5.51 -0.73 2.72
C MET A 392 5.07 -1.84 3.67
N LEU A 393 6.03 -2.63 4.17
CA LEU A 393 5.77 -3.78 5.05
C LEU A 393 5.98 -3.43 6.54
N LEU A 394 5.42 -4.25 7.41
CA LEU A 394 5.75 -4.24 8.83
C LEU A 394 7.14 -4.84 9.02
N LEU A 395 7.91 -4.27 9.94
CA LEU A 395 9.18 -4.85 10.34
C LEU A 395 8.95 -6.18 11.04
N THR A 396 9.77 -7.17 10.71
CA THR A 396 9.80 -8.43 11.45
C THR A 396 10.38 -8.21 12.86
N PRO A 397 10.20 -9.16 13.80
CA PRO A 397 10.85 -9.05 15.12
C PRO A 397 12.37 -8.90 15.03
N ARG A 398 13.00 -9.58 14.08
CA ARG A 398 14.46 -9.52 13.88
C ARG A 398 14.88 -8.18 13.28
N GLU A 399 14.15 -7.67 12.30
CA GLU A 399 14.40 -6.37 11.69
C GLU A 399 14.25 -5.24 12.71
N VAL A 400 13.27 -5.35 13.61
CA VAL A 400 13.13 -4.47 14.77
C VAL A 400 14.37 -4.55 15.65
N GLU A 401 14.80 -5.74 16.07
CA GLU A 401 16.00 -5.90 16.90
C GLU A 401 17.28 -5.38 16.22
N SER A 402 17.44 -5.58 14.90
CA SER A 402 18.56 -5.07 14.12
C SER A 402 18.55 -3.54 14.08
N ALA A 403 17.39 -2.94 13.85
CA ALA A 403 17.22 -1.49 13.86
C ALA A 403 17.54 -0.90 15.24
N VAL A 404 17.08 -1.53 16.32
CA VAL A 404 17.41 -1.10 17.69
C VAL A 404 18.89 -1.27 17.98
N SER A 405 19.51 -2.38 17.56
CA SER A 405 20.95 -2.64 17.74
C SER A 405 21.83 -1.59 17.06
N SER A 406 21.33 -0.93 16.01
CA SER A 406 22.06 0.13 15.30
C SER A 406 22.12 1.47 16.06
N ILE A 407 21.32 1.63 17.12
CA ILE A 407 21.25 2.85 17.92
C ILE A 407 22.27 2.76 19.07
N VAL A 408 22.90 3.88 19.41
CA VAL A 408 23.79 3.97 20.59
C VAL A 408 23.02 3.51 21.84
N ASN A 409 23.61 2.58 22.61
CA ASN A 409 23.00 1.90 23.76
C ASN A 409 21.79 1.00 23.45
N GLY A 410 21.34 0.90 22.20
CA GLY A 410 20.28 -0.01 21.77
C GLY A 410 20.57 -1.49 22.04
N PRO A 411 21.79 -2.02 21.79
CA PRO A 411 22.15 -3.39 22.16
C PRO A 411 21.98 -3.69 23.66
N LEU A 412 22.20 -2.71 24.54
CA LEU A 412 21.99 -2.87 25.98
C LEU A 412 20.51 -3.06 26.30
N LEU A 413 19.62 -2.31 25.64
CA LEU A 413 18.17 -2.45 25.80
C LEU A 413 17.69 -3.85 25.39
N LEU A 414 18.27 -4.44 24.35
CA LEU A 414 17.92 -5.78 23.87
C LEU A 414 18.36 -6.91 24.81
N LEU A 415 19.18 -6.64 25.83
CA LEU A 415 19.47 -7.63 26.88
C LEU A 415 18.25 -7.91 27.77
N HIS A 416 17.27 -7.00 27.79
CA HIS A 416 16.05 -7.16 28.59
C HIS A 416 14.99 -7.92 27.80
N ALA A 417 14.63 -9.12 28.27
CA ALA A 417 13.56 -9.93 27.67
C ALA A 417 12.22 -9.15 27.58
N LEU A 418 11.92 -8.31 28.56
CA LEU A 418 10.73 -7.46 28.57
C LEU A 418 10.74 -6.41 27.44
N VAL A 419 11.88 -5.78 27.16
CA VAL A 419 12.01 -4.83 26.05
C VAL A 419 11.78 -5.54 24.72
N ARG A 420 12.39 -6.71 24.51
CA ARG A 420 12.19 -7.52 23.29
C ARG A 420 10.72 -7.95 23.13
N ARG A 421 10.05 -8.25 24.23
CA ARG A 421 8.61 -8.57 24.26
C ARG A 421 7.77 -7.37 23.84
N HIS A 422 8.02 -6.18 24.39
CA HIS A 422 7.32 -4.96 23.97
C HIS A 422 7.57 -4.61 22.50
N LEU A 423 8.82 -4.75 22.04
CA LEU A 423 9.16 -4.54 20.63
C LEU A 423 8.36 -5.45 19.70
N PHE A 424 8.16 -6.71 20.08
CA PHE A 424 7.28 -7.62 19.36
C PHE A 424 5.80 -7.16 19.42
N TYR A 425 5.31 -6.73 20.58
CA TYR A 425 3.93 -6.27 20.76
C TYR A 425 3.58 -5.03 19.95
N LEU A 426 4.54 -4.14 19.71
CA LEU A 426 4.38 -2.99 18.83
C LEU A 426 4.19 -3.38 17.35
N GLY A 427 4.28 -4.66 17.01
CA GLY A 427 3.79 -5.20 15.74
C GLY A 427 4.55 -4.72 14.51
N GLY A 428 5.81 -4.33 14.68
CA GLY A 428 6.70 -4.01 13.55
C GLY A 428 6.46 -2.64 12.92
N VAL A 429 5.68 -1.73 13.53
CA VAL A 429 5.52 -0.37 13.01
C VAL A 429 6.73 0.48 13.42
N PRO A 430 7.57 0.93 12.45
CA PRO A 430 8.84 1.62 12.71
C PRO A 430 8.71 2.75 13.74
N ARG A 431 7.81 3.71 13.52
CA ARG A 431 7.67 4.88 14.41
C ARG A 431 7.36 4.48 15.86
N TRP A 432 6.48 3.50 16.06
CA TRP A 432 6.10 3.06 17.41
C TRP A 432 7.30 2.46 18.15
N VAL A 433 8.07 1.62 17.45
CA VAL A 433 9.32 1.03 17.94
C VAL A 433 10.34 2.11 18.29
N PHE A 434 10.59 3.08 17.41
CA PHE A 434 11.62 4.08 17.66
C PHE A 434 11.25 5.06 18.77
N GLU A 435 9.99 5.49 18.84
CA GLU A 435 9.56 6.34 19.95
C GLU A 435 9.63 5.59 21.28
N TYR A 436 9.28 4.30 21.31
CA TYR A 436 9.47 3.46 22.49
C TYR A 436 10.93 3.41 22.93
N ILE A 437 11.83 3.09 22.02
CA ILE A 437 13.28 3.04 22.31
C ILE A 437 13.81 4.41 22.72
N HIS A 438 13.35 5.49 22.10
CA HIS A 438 13.76 6.83 22.47
C HIS A 438 13.34 7.20 23.90
N LEU A 439 12.13 6.81 24.32
CA LEU A 439 11.69 6.96 25.70
C LEU A 439 12.62 6.22 26.67
N LEU A 440 12.96 4.95 26.37
CA LEU A 440 13.88 4.17 27.21
C LEU A 440 15.30 4.77 27.26
N LEU A 441 15.82 5.23 26.13
CA LEU A 441 17.15 5.84 26.07
C LEU A 441 17.25 7.13 26.89
N ASN A 442 16.17 7.91 26.97
CA ASN A 442 16.12 9.11 27.80
C ASN A 442 16.15 8.81 29.32
N LEU A 443 15.89 7.56 29.72
CA LEU A 443 16.01 7.09 31.10
C LEU A 443 17.44 6.62 31.44
N ILE A 444 18.30 6.42 30.44
CA ILE A 444 19.70 6.03 30.65
C ILE A 444 20.53 7.31 30.94
N PRO A 445 21.28 7.36 32.06
CA PRO A 445 22.13 8.51 32.38
C PRO A 445 23.15 8.81 31.27
N LYS A 446 23.30 10.10 30.90
CA LYS A 446 24.18 10.54 29.82
C LYS A 446 25.68 10.38 30.11
N ASP A 447 26.07 10.32 31.39
CA ASP A 447 27.47 10.46 31.84
C ASP A 447 28.10 9.19 32.46
N GLY A 448 27.52 8.00 32.26
CA GLY A 448 28.05 6.78 32.85
C GLY A 448 28.10 5.65 31.85
N ILE A 449 29.32 5.25 31.45
CA ILE A 449 29.56 3.89 30.96
C ILE A 449 28.95 2.95 31.99
N PRO A 450 27.89 2.19 31.65
CA PRO A 450 27.40 1.17 32.56
C PRO A 450 28.56 0.25 32.87
N LYS A 451 28.91 0.08 34.15
CA LYS A 451 29.76 -1.03 34.54
C LYS A 451 29.14 -2.28 33.93
N VAL A 452 29.92 -3.06 33.20
CA VAL A 452 29.49 -4.31 32.57
C VAL A 452 28.66 -5.10 33.60
N GLY A 453 27.35 -5.20 33.37
CA GLY A 453 26.39 -5.86 34.28
C GLY A 453 25.45 -4.97 35.11
N THR A 454 25.49 -3.62 35.03
CA THR A 454 24.58 -2.74 35.79
C THR A 454 23.96 -1.60 34.96
N THR A 455 23.23 -1.93 33.89
CA THR A 455 22.17 -1.08 33.35
C THR A 455 20.84 -1.72 33.72
N SER A 456 20.48 -1.69 34.99
CA SER A 456 19.17 -2.19 35.40
C SER A 456 18.14 -1.08 35.21
N LEU A 457 17.67 -0.90 33.97
CA LEU A 457 16.33 -0.32 33.81
C LEU A 457 15.39 -1.24 34.58
N ALA A 458 14.77 -0.71 35.63
CA ALA A 458 13.84 -1.46 36.45
C ALA A 458 12.58 -1.78 35.64
N ILE A 459 11.84 -2.84 36.00
CA ILE A 459 10.58 -3.19 35.29
C ILE A 459 9.61 -2.02 35.37
N GLU A 460 9.61 -1.32 36.50
CA GLU A 460 8.83 -0.13 36.82
C GLU A 460 9.15 1.08 35.91
N GLU A 461 10.29 1.06 35.21
CA GLU A 461 10.72 2.09 34.26
C GLU A 461 10.41 1.70 32.80
N ILE A 462 10.47 0.39 32.49
CA ILE A 462 10.27 -0.15 31.14
C ILE A 462 8.79 -0.16 30.75
N GLU A 463 7.91 -0.55 31.69
CA GLU A 463 6.46 -0.66 31.47
C GLU A 463 5.81 0.69 31.11
N PRO A 464 6.02 1.80 31.86
CA PRO A 464 5.41 3.09 31.52
C PRO A 464 5.77 3.60 30.12
N ALA A 465 6.98 3.35 29.63
CA ALA A 465 7.37 3.71 28.28
C ALA A 465 6.55 2.95 27.22
N TYR A 466 6.26 1.67 27.46
CA TYR A 466 5.40 0.89 26.56
C TYR A 466 3.95 1.38 26.60
N PHE A 467 3.40 1.62 27.79
CA PHE A 467 2.05 2.18 27.93
C PHE A 467 1.92 3.55 27.26
N THR A 468 2.93 4.41 27.35
CA THR A 468 2.94 5.70 26.66
C THR A 468 2.74 5.55 25.14
N ILE A 469 3.46 4.62 24.51
CA ILE A 469 3.36 4.37 23.07
C ILE A 469 2.04 3.70 22.72
N LYS A 470 1.61 2.75 23.55
CA LYS A 470 0.34 2.06 23.39
C LYS A 470 -0.84 3.01 23.46
N ASP A 471 -0.91 3.89 24.45
CA ASP A 471 -2.01 4.84 24.63
C ASP A 471 -2.00 5.89 23.52
N LYS A 472 -0.81 6.35 23.12
CA LYS A 472 -0.65 7.33 22.03
C LYS A 472 -1.11 6.77 20.67
N TYR A 473 -0.71 5.54 20.33
CA TYR A 473 -0.91 4.99 18.99
C TYR A 473 -1.91 3.85 18.91
N ILE A 474 -1.79 2.84 19.77
CA ILE A 474 -2.53 1.58 19.65
C ILE A 474 -3.99 1.74 20.11
N GLU A 475 -4.22 2.48 21.20
CA GLU A 475 -5.58 2.69 21.72
C GLU A 475 -6.42 3.62 20.83
N SER A 476 -5.76 4.58 20.16
CA SER A 476 -6.39 5.49 19.20
C SER A 476 -6.54 4.87 17.80
N TRP A 477 -5.74 3.86 17.47
CA TRP A 477 -5.87 3.10 16.22
C TRP A 477 -7.22 2.40 16.16
N GLY A 478 -7.95 2.42 15.04
CA GLY A 478 -9.30 1.85 14.98
C GLY A 478 -10.34 2.54 15.87
N LYS A 479 -10.09 3.76 16.33
CA LYS A 479 -11.10 4.59 17.01
C LYS A 479 -12.29 4.80 16.07
N GLY A 480 -13.49 4.45 16.51
CA GLY A 480 -14.72 4.51 15.71
C GLY A 480 -15.13 3.17 15.07
N LEU A 481 -14.33 2.12 15.22
CA LEU A 481 -14.75 0.75 14.94
C LEU A 481 -15.38 0.11 16.17
N GLU A 482 -16.31 -0.79 15.94
CA GLU A 482 -16.83 -1.67 16.99
C GLU A 482 -15.80 -2.76 17.33
N GLU A 483 -15.89 -3.38 18.50
CA GLU A 483 -14.96 -4.46 18.87
C GLU A 483 -15.04 -5.64 17.88
N ILE A 484 -16.23 -5.92 17.33
CA ILE A 484 -16.45 -6.97 16.33
C ILE A 484 -15.70 -6.72 15.03
N ASP A 485 -15.54 -5.46 14.63
CA ASP A 485 -14.79 -5.09 13.44
C ASP A 485 -13.30 -5.43 13.57
N LEU A 486 -12.74 -5.24 14.76
CA LEU A 486 -11.35 -5.60 15.06
C LEU A 486 -11.17 -7.12 15.05
N ILE A 487 -12.14 -7.85 15.59
CA ILE A 487 -12.17 -9.33 15.52
C ILE A 487 -12.23 -9.79 14.06
N LEU A 488 -13.06 -9.17 13.22
CA LEU A 488 -13.16 -9.49 11.79
C LEU A 488 -11.82 -9.26 11.09
N LEU A 489 -11.16 -8.11 11.29
CA LEU A 489 -9.84 -7.83 10.71
C LEU A 489 -8.81 -8.91 11.08
N ALA A 490 -8.75 -9.29 12.36
CA ALA A 490 -7.89 -10.35 12.84
C ALA A 490 -8.25 -11.73 12.28
N ALA A 491 -9.54 -12.04 12.16
CA ALA A 491 -10.01 -13.28 11.56
C ALA A 491 -9.58 -13.41 10.09
N TYR A 492 -9.77 -12.37 9.28
CA TYR A 492 -9.29 -12.37 7.89
C TYR A 492 -7.77 -12.56 7.79
N SER A 493 -7.02 -11.89 8.68
CA SER A 493 -5.56 -12.01 8.76
C SER A 493 -5.09 -13.42 9.16
N ILE A 494 -5.80 -14.14 10.04
CA ILE A 494 -5.42 -15.52 10.42
C ILE A 494 -5.91 -16.56 9.40
N ALA A 495 -7.09 -16.35 8.83
CA ALA A 495 -7.65 -17.23 7.80
C ALA A 495 -6.79 -17.25 6.53
N GLY A 496 -6.04 -16.16 6.26
CA GLY A 496 -5.13 -16.04 5.12
C GLY A 496 -5.86 -15.98 3.78
N VAL A 497 -7.13 -15.57 3.78
CA VAL A 497 -7.94 -15.49 2.56
C VAL A 497 -7.69 -14.16 1.84
N SER A 498 -7.60 -14.23 0.52
CA SER A 498 -7.67 -13.04 -0.33
C SER A 498 -9.06 -12.42 -0.25
N VAL A 499 -9.09 -11.09 -0.27
CA VAL A 499 -10.31 -10.29 -0.21
C VAL A 499 -10.50 -9.51 -1.50
N ASP A 500 -11.76 -9.33 -1.91
CA ASP A 500 -12.08 -8.37 -2.97
C ASP A 500 -12.07 -6.95 -2.37
N PRO A 501 -11.19 -6.05 -2.85
CA PRO A 501 -11.07 -4.67 -2.35
C PRO A 501 -12.39 -3.90 -2.29
N PHE A 502 -13.38 -4.24 -3.11
CA PHE A 502 -14.65 -3.52 -3.23
C PHE A 502 -15.77 -4.10 -2.33
N THR A 503 -15.55 -5.27 -1.73
CA THR A 503 -16.53 -5.87 -0.83
C THR A 503 -16.53 -5.18 0.53
N LYS A 504 -17.73 -4.91 1.05
CA LYS A 504 -17.95 -4.30 2.37
C LYS A 504 -17.82 -5.34 3.47
N VAL A 505 -17.12 -5.01 4.54
CA VAL A 505 -16.81 -5.98 5.61
C VAL A 505 -16.88 -5.38 7.01
N VAL A 506 -16.04 -4.39 7.30
CA VAL A 506 -15.76 -3.86 8.63
C VAL A 506 -16.34 -2.46 8.71
N GLY A 507 -17.22 -2.20 9.68
CA GLY A 507 -17.90 -0.92 9.82
C GLY A 507 -18.68 -0.52 8.55
N LYS A 508 -19.15 -1.51 7.77
CA LYS A 508 -19.74 -1.35 6.42
C LYS A 508 -18.79 -0.68 5.39
N MET A 509 -17.51 -0.59 5.68
CA MET A 509 -16.47 -0.11 4.78
C MET A 509 -16.00 -1.21 3.84
N THR A 510 -15.62 -0.85 2.63
CA THR A 510 -14.95 -1.75 1.68
C THR A 510 -13.54 -2.08 2.17
N TRP A 511 -12.96 -3.21 1.74
CA TRP A 511 -11.56 -3.54 2.07
C TRP A 511 -10.55 -2.49 1.64
N SER A 512 -10.77 -1.85 0.49
CA SER A 512 -10.02 -0.68 0.07
C SER A 512 -10.09 0.41 1.14
N ARG A 513 -11.31 0.77 1.57
CA ARG A 513 -11.53 1.82 2.57
C ARG A 513 -10.94 1.49 3.95
N VAL A 514 -10.96 0.22 4.36
CA VAL A 514 -10.34 -0.26 5.60
C VAL A 514 -8.82 -0.07 5.54
N ARG A 515 -8.19 -0.51 4.45
CA ARG A 515 -6.76 -0.30 4.19
C ARG A 515 -6.41 1.18 4.17
N ASP A 516 -7.24 1.99 3.52
CA ASP A 516 -7.05 3.43 3.34
C ASP A 516 -7.21 4.23 4.64
N SER A 517 -8.07 3.72 5.53
CA SER A 517 -8.18 4.19 6.90
C SER A 517 -7.03 3.70 7.78
N SER A 518 -6.03 3.02 7.19
CA SER A 518 -4.87 2.51 7.91
C SER A 518 -5.29 1.60 9.06
N LEU A 519 -6.18 0.64 8.78
CA LEU A 519 -6.57 -0.40 9.73
C LEU A 519 -5.89 -1.73 9.41
N CYS A 520 -5.51 -1.94 8.16
CA CYS A 520 -4.75 -3.09 7.70
C CYS A 520 -3.83 -2.70 6.54
N LEU A 521 -2.97 -3.64 6.15
CA LEU A 521 -2.30 -3.66 4.86
C LEU A 521 -2.96 -4.73 3.99
N LEU A 522 -3.02 -4.47 2.68
CA LEU A 522 -3.33 -5.49 1.69
C LEU A 522 -2.05 -5.85 0.93
N THR A 523 -1.74 -7.14 0.86
CA THR A 523 -0.66 -7.68 0.01
C THR A 523 -1.01 -7.53 -1.48
N GLU A 524 -0.06 -7.80 -2.36
CA GLU A 524 -0.31 -7.84 -3.81
C GLU A 524 -1.39 -8.88 -4.20
N LYS A 525 -1.53 -9.95 -3.40
CA LYS A 525 -2.57 -10.97 -3.55
C LYS A 525 -3.89 -10.59 -2.87
N SER A 526 -4.02 -9.34 -2.44
CA SER A 526 -5.16 -8.84 -1.67
C SER A 526 -5.42 -9.64 -0.39
N GLU A 527 -4.37 -10.11 0.28
CA GLU A 527 -4.50 -10.76 1.59
C GLU A 527 -4.33 -9.70 2.69
N VAL A 528 -4.98 -9.92 3.84
CA VAL A 528 -5.07 -8.93 4.91
C VAL A 528 -3.95 -9.15 5.92
N LEU A 529 -3.12 -8.14 6.13
CA LEU A 529 -2.11 -8.11 7.20
C LEU A 529 -2.44 -7.02 8.21
N ILE A 530 -2.24 -7.33 9.49
CA ILE A 530 -2.42 -6.38 10.59
C ILE A 530 -1.21 -6.39 11.53
N PRO A 531 -0.84 -5.23 12.12
CA PRO A 531 0.10 -5.18 13.23
C PRO A 531 -0.30 -6.10 14.39
N TYR A 532 0.69 -6.76 14.98
CA TYR A 532 0.48 -7.69 16.09
C TYR A 532 -0.20 -7.03 17.31
N SER A 533 -0.01 -5.72 17.49
CA SER A 533 -0.66 -4.92 18.54
C SER A 533 -2.20 -5.02 18.52
N MET A 534 -2.81 -5.34 17.37
CA MET A 534 -4.26 -5.54 17.29
C MET A 534 -4.72 -6.78 18.07
N PHE A 535 -3.94 -7.86 18.06
CA PHE A 535 -4.24 -9.06 18.86
C PHE A 535 -4.20 -8.73 20.35
N HIS A 536 -3.22 -7.94 20.80
CA HIS A 536 -3.17 -7.44 22.18
C HIS A 536 -4.38 -6.57 22.56
N ARG A 537 -4.91 -5.80 21.62
CA ARG A 537 -6.14 -5.04 21.86
C ARG A 537 -7.34 -5.97 22.00
N ILE A 538 -7.50 -6.93 21.10
CA ILE A 538 -8.61 -7.91 21.14
C ILE A 538 -8.57 -8.75 22.42
N ALA A 539 -7.38 -9.09 22.91
CA ALA A 539 -7.20 -9.84 24.15
C ALA A 539 -7.82 -9.18 25.39
N ARG A 540 -8.01 -7.86 25.36
CA ARG A 540 -8.63 -7.10 26.46
C ARG A 540 -10.15 -7.17 26.46
N PHE A 541 -10.75 -7.63 25.36
CA PHE A 541 -12.20 -7.78 25.29
C PHE A 541 -12.66 -8.86 26.26
N ASN A 542 -13.80 -8.63 26.92
CA ASN A 542 -14.40 -9.63 27.78
C ASN A 542 -15.20 -10.63 26.93
N PRO A 543 -14.81 -11.92 26.85
CA PRO A 543 -15.52 -12.91 26.04
C PRO A 543 -17.00 -13.07 26.46
N GLN A 544 -17.34 -12.76 27.71
CA GLN A 544 -18.73 -12.88 28.19
C GLN A 544 -19.68 -11.88 27.54
N ASN A 545 -19.17 -10.79 26.95
CA ASN A 545 -19.97 -9.76 26.30
C ASN A 545 -20.48 -10.17 24.91
N TYR A 546 -19.95 -11.24 24.34
CA TYR A 546 -20.29 -11.69 22.99
C TYR A 546 -21.43 -12.70 23.06
N VAL A 547 -22.19 -12.90 21.98
CA VAL A 547 -23.22 -13.95 21.90
C VAL A 547 -22.74 -15.09 21.01
N ASN A 548 -22.12 -14.74 19.88
CA ASN A 548 -21.56 -15.69 18.93
C ASN A 548 -20.42 -16.50 19.58
N ALA A 549 -20.57 -17.82 19.59
CA ALA A 549 -19.61 -18.72 20.21
C ALA A 549 -18.23 -18.71 19.52
N ALA A 550 -18.17 -18.49 18.20
CA ALA A 550 -16.89 -18.43 17.48
C ALA A 550 -16.10 -17.18 17.86
N GLU A 551 -16.75 -16.02 17.97
CA GLU A 551 -16.13 -14.78 18.46
C GLU A 551 -15.61 -14.95 19.90
N LYS A 552 -16.42 -15.55 20.78
CA LYS A 552 -15.98 -15.88 22.16
C LYS A 552 -14.73 -16.74 22.16
N CYS A 553 -14.75 -17.84 21.42
CA CYS A 553 -13.65 -18.79 21.39
C CYS A 553 -12.40 -18.16 20.75
N PHE A 554 -12.58 -17.29 19.75
CA PHE A 554 -11.49 -16.53 19.14
C PHE A 554 -10.80 -15.61 20.16
N ILE A 555 -11.55 -14.82 20.93
CA ILE A 555 -11.00 -13.96 21.99
C ILE A 555 -10.28 -14.79 23.05
N VAL A 556 -10.90 -15.89 23.52
CA VAL A 556 -10.29 -16.81 24.50
C VAL A 556 -8.99 -17.41 23.96
N CYS A 557 -8.94 -17.77 22.67
CA CYS A 557 -7.73 -18.29 22.06
C CYS A 557 -6.64 -17.22 21.91
N ILE A 558 -6.99 -15.96 21.62
CA ILE A 558 -6.03 -14.85 21.63
C ILE A 558 -5.48 -14.61 23.04
N GLN A 559 -6.35 -14.62 24.06
CA GLN A 559 -5.93 -14.49 25.45
C GLN A 559 -4.98 -15.62 25.86
N GLY A 560 -5.30 -16.86 25.48
CA GLY A 560 -4.45 -18.01 25.72
C GLY A 560 -3.13 -17.96 24.96
N LEU A 561 -3.12 -17.51 23.70
CA LEU A 561 -1.90 -17.29 22.92
C LEU A 561 -0.97 -16.31 23.66
N ILE A 562 -1.49 -15.16 24.09
CA ILE A 562 -0.69 -14.15 24.81
C ILE A 562 -0.19 -14.67 26.15
N GLU A 563 -1.04 -15.33 26.93
CA GLU A 563 -0.68 -15.81 28.27
C GLU A 563 0.33 -16.97 28.21
N LYS A 564 0.08 -17.96 27.34
CA LYS A 564 0.84 -19.21 27.33
C LYS A 564 2.03 -19.19 26.39
N VAL A 565 1.97 -18.39 25.32
CA VAL A 565 3.04 -18.30 24.31
C VAL A 565 3.83 -17.00 24.47
N ASP A 566 3.20 -15.84 24.29
CA ASP A 566 3.90 -14.55 24.26
C ASP A 566 4.56 -14.21 25.59
N GLY A 567 3.82 -14.44 26.68
CA GLY A 567 4.30 -14.28 28.04
C GLY A 567 5.52 -15.13 28.38
N ARG A 568 5.85 -16.13 27.55
CA ARG A 568 6.95 -17.09 27.74
C ARG A 568 7.95 -17.11 26.60
N ILE A 569 7.78 -16.26 25.58
CA ILE A 569 8.48 -16.38 24.28
C ILE A 569 10.00 -16.22 24.36
N TYR A 570 10.48 -15.53 25.41
CA TYR A 570 11.90 -15.35 25.71
C TYR A 570 12.37 -16.14 26.94
N ASP A 571 11.46 -16.88 27.58
CA ASP A 571 11.72 -17.61 28.84
C ASP A 571 11.77 -19.13 28.63
N LYS A 572 11.17 -19.64 27.54
CA LYS A 572 11.13 -21.07 27.18
C LYS A 572 11.92 -21.37 25.90
N PRO A 573 12.42 -22.61 25.74
CA PRO A 573 12.94 -23.09 24.47
C PRO A 573 11.88 -23.00 23.36
N GLN A 574 12.29 -22.54 22.17
CA GLN A 574 11.37 -22.33 21.03
C GLN A 574 10.56 -23.58 20.62
N TRP A 575 11.14 -24.78 20.75
CA TRP A 575 10.44 -26.01 20.37
C TRP A 575 9.22 -26.29 21.24
N SER A 576 9.28 -26.00 22.54
CA SER A 576 8.14 -26.18 23.46
C SER A 576 7.04 -25.18 23.15
N LEU A 577 7.41 -23.95 22.80
CA LEU A 577 6.44 -22.92 22.39
C LEU A 577 5.83 -23.18 21.02
N TRP A 578 6.50 -23.95 20.18
CA TRP A 578 6.03 -24.26 18.82
C TRP A 578 4.78 -25.13 18.85
N GLU A 579 4.67 -26.05 19.80
CA GLU A 579 3.47 -26.87 20.04
C GLU A 579 2.31 -26.01 20.57
N ASP A 580 2.57 -25.24 21.64
CA ASP A 580 1.58 -24.32 22.23
C ASP A 580 1.03 -23.37 21.15
N PHE A 581 1.92 -22.70 20.41
CA PHE A 581 1.54 -21.81 19.29
C PHE A 581 0.72 -22.54 18.24
N GLY A 582 1.11 -23.75 17.87
CA GLY A 582 0.42 -24.58 16.89
C GLY A 582 -1.04 -24.84 17.25
N ALA A 583 -1.28 -25.22 18.50
CA ALA A 583 -2.61 -25.51 19.00
C ALA A 583 -3.51 -24.27 18.99
N TYR A 584 -2.99 -23.14 19.50
CA TYR A 584 -3.70 -21.87 19.45
C TYR A 584 -3.94 -21.40 18.02
N PHE A 585 -2.97 -21.57 17.12
CA PHE A 585 -3.13 -21.21 15.72
C PHE A 585 -4.23 -22.00 15.02
N HIS A 586 -4.28 -23.32 15.19
CA HIS A 586 -5.35 -24.15 14.61
C HIS A 586 -6.73 -23.73 15.14
N ALA A 587 -6.86 -23.53 16.45
CA ALA A 587 -8.11 -23.09 17.06
C ALA A 587 -8.52 -21.69 16.56
N LEU A 588 -7.58 -20.75 16.52
CA LEU A 588 -7.79 -19.41 15.98
C LEU A 588 -8.22 -19.45 14.52
N ARG A 589 -7.59 -20.27 13.69
CA ARG A 589 -7.93 -20.42 12.28
C ARG A 589 -9.32 -21.01 12.08
N ILE A 590 -9.69 -22.06 12.81
CA ILE A 590 -11.04 -22.63 12.75
C ILE A 590 -12.08 -21.56 13.10
N ASN A 591 -11.88 -20.85 14.22
CA ASN A 591 -12.78 -19.77 14.64
C ASN A 591 -12.81 -18.62 13.61
N ALA A 592 -11.65 -18.22 13.07
CA ALA A 592 -11.55 -17.18 12.07
C ALA A 592 -12.35 -17.52 10.81
N VAL A 593 -12.24 -18.75 10.32
CA VAL A 593 -12.98 -19.23 9.15
C VAL A 593 -14.50 -19.21 9.39
N ILE A 594 -14.95 -19.54 10.61
CA ILE A 594 -16.36 -19.39 11.00
C ILE A 594 -16.77 -17.90 11.01
N ILE A 595 -15.96 -17.03 11.63
CA ILE A 595 -16.22 -15.59 11.77
C ILE A 595 -16.34 -14.89 10.41
N ILE A 596 -15.51 -15.27 9.42
CA ILE A 596 -15.60 -14.73 8.05
C ILE A 596 -16.76 -15.34 7.23
N GLY A 597 -17.62 -16.16 7.84
CA GLY A 597 -18.84 -16.67 7.23
C GLY A 597 -18.67 -17.98 6.44
N LYS A 598 -17.62 -18.77 6.70
CA LYS A 598 -17.37 -20.07 6.04
C LYS A 598 -17.44 -21.24 7.03
N PRO A 599 -18.56 -21.48 7.73
CA PRO A 599 -18.66 -22.54 8.73
C PRO A 599 -18.60 -23.96 8.15
N VAL A 600 -18.78 -24.10 6.83
CA VAL A 600 -18.56 -25.35 6.09
C VAL A 600 -17.47 -25.11 5.06
N ILE A 601 -16.44 -25.95 5.09
CA ILE A 601 -15.26 -25.77 4.25
C ILE A 601 -14.68 -27.13 3.85
N LYS A 602 -13.92 -27.19 2.76
CA LYS A 602 -13.08 -28.36 2.47
C LYS A 602 -11.90 -28.39 3.42
N VAL A 603 -11.47 -29.57 3.84
CA VAL A 603 -10.28 -29.70 4.70
C VAL A 603 -9.03 -29.10 4.03
N SER A 604 -8.88 -29.26 2.72
CA SER A 604 -7.79 -28.63 1.95
C SER A 604 -7.77 -27.09 2.05
N GLU A 605 -8.95 -26.46 2.10
CA GLU A 605 -9.08 -25.00 2.20
C GLU A 605 -8.83 -24.50 3.64
N LEU A 606 -9.13 -25.31 4.67
CA LEU A 606 -8.76 -25.01 6.05
C LEU A 606 -7.23 -24.96 6.24
N PHE A 607 -6.49 -25.77 5.49
CA PHE A 607 -5.02 -25.80 5.54
C PHE A 607 -4.35 -25.06 4.37
N MET A 608 -5.01 -24.02 3.85
CA MET A 608 -4.44 -23.16 2.81
C MET A 608 -3.06 -22.62 3.22
N GLY A 609 -2.14 -22.57 2.25
CA GLY A 609 -0.73 -22.24 2.47
C GLY A 609 0.15 -23.44 2.80
N ALA A 610 -0.43 -24.60 3.16
CA ALA A 610 0.28 -25.87 3.27
C ALA A 610 0.39 -26.59 1.91
N LEU A 611 1.25 -27.61 1.85
CA LEU A 611 1.26 -28.58 0.77
C LEU A 611 0.25 -29.69 1.09
N VAL A 612 -0.79 -29.84 0.28
CA VAL A 612 -1.91 -30.76 0.56
C VAL A 612 -2.00 -31.84 -0.53
N SER A 613 -2.14 -33.10 -0.10
CA SER A 613 -2.46 -34.25 -0.96
C SER A 613 -3.85 -34.77 -0.62
N GLY A 614 -4.84 -34.64 -1.51
CA GLY A 614 -6.23 -35.02 -1.24
C GLY A 614 -6.94 -34.02 -0.33
N CYS A 615 -7.56 -34.50 0.77
CA CYS A 615 -8.29 -33.68 1.75
C CYS A 615 -9.53 -32.97 1.19
N ASN A 616 -10.27 -33.63 0.29
CA ASN A 616 -11.46 -33.08 -0.39
C ASN A 616 -12.76 -33.17 0.43
N GLU A 617 -12.71 -33.80 1.60
CA GLU A 617 -13.85 -33.93 2.50
C GLU A 617 -14.36 -32.55 2.93
N GLN A 618 -15.69 -32.38 2.92
CA GLN A 618 -16.33 -31.19 3.49
C GLN A 618 -16.62 -31.40 4.97
N VAL A 619 -16.24 -30.42 5.79
CA VAL A 619 -16.43 -30.46 7.23
C VAL A 619 -17.25 -29.27 7.71
N GLN A 620 -18.06 -29.50 8.72
CA GLN A 620 -18.75 -28.49 9.50
C GLN A 620 -17.83 -28.09 10.65
N LEU A 621 -17.39 -26.84 10.64
CA LEU A 621 -16.57 -26.26 11.70
C LEU A 621 -17.45 -25.92 12.92
N SER A 622 -16.87 -26.09 14.10
CA SER A 622 -17.46 -25.67 15.38
C SER A 622 -16.54 -24.68 16.10
N PRO A 623 -17.11 -23.77 16.92
CA PRO A 623 -16.32 -22.89 17.78
C PRO A 623 -15.34 -23.70 18.62
N THR A 624 -14.06 -23.34 18.55
CA THR A 624 -12.97 -24.21 18.99
C THR A 624 -12.08 -23.55 20.04
N LYS A 625 -11.74 -24.28 21.11
CA LYS A 625 -10.80 -23.82 22.15
C LYS A 625 -9.57 -24.71 22.21
N VAL A 626 -8.54 -24.25 22.91
CA VAL A 626 -7.36 -25.06 23.22
C VAL A 626 -7.51 -25.72 24.59
N MET A 627 -7.10 -26.98 24.67
CA MET A 627 -7.02 -27.76 25.91
C MET A 627 -5.70 -28.51 25.96
N GLU A 628 -5.12 -28.65 27.15
CA GLU A 628 -3.99 -29.55 27.38
C GLU A 628 -4.49 -30.89 27.95
N TYR A 629 -3.86 -31.99 27.56
CA TYR A 629 -4.16 -33.35 28.02
C TYR A 629 -2.91 -33.99 28.65
N ASP A 630 -3.07 -34.67 29.79
CA ASP A 630 -1.94 -35.32 30.50
C ASP A 630 -1.53 -36.66 29.87
N GLU A 631 -2.47 -37.38 29.26
CA GLU A 631 -2.19 -38.69 28.67
C GLU A 631 -1.84 -38.57 27.18
N LYS A 632 -1.60 -39.71 26.54
CA LYS A 632 -1.06 -39.77 25.18
C LYS A 632 -2.15 -40.21 24.20
N PHE A 633 -2.25 -39.48 23.10
CA PHE A 633 -3.02 -39.94 21.95
C PHE A 633 -2.53 -41.31 21.49
N GLY A 634 -3.48 -42.22 21.24
CA GLY A 634 -3.23 -43.59 20.86
C GLY A 634 -4.49 -44.23 20.28
N SER A 635 -4.37 -45.43 19.73
CA SER A 635 -5.51 -46.14 19.13
C SER A 635 -6.65 -46.41 20.13
N SER A 636 -6.32 -46.50 21.42
CA SER A 636 -7.28 -46.75 22.49
C SER A 636 -7.94 -45.50 23.06
N ILE A 637 -7.68 -44.31 22.51
CA ILE A 637 -8.22 -43.05 23.04
C ILE A 637 -9.75 -43.08 23.06
N GLU A 638 -10.33 -42.63 24.17
CA GLU A 638 -11.77 -42.48 24.34
C GLU A 638 -12.25 -41.13 23.80
N ALA A 639 -13.55 -41.01 23.51
CA ALA A 639 -14.13 -39.75 23.07
C ALA A 639 -14.09 -38.68 24.17
N GLU A 640 -14.17 -39.08 25.44
CA GLU A 640 -14.09 -38.20 26.60
C GLU A 640 -12.70 -38.26 27.24
N ILE A 641 -12.00 -37.13 27.23
CA ILE A 641 -10.65 -37.01 27.81
C ILE A 641 -10.65 -36.02 28.98
N GLY A 642 -9.74 -36.23 29.93
CA GLY A 642 -9.58 -35.34 31.09
C GLY A 642 -8.71 -34.14 30.76
N ARG A 643 -8.98 -32.99 31.37
CA ARG A 643 -8.08 -31.82 31.26
C ARG A 643 -6.79 -32.06 32.05
N LYS A 644 -5.67 -31.54 31.55
CA LYS A 644 -4.39 -31.52 32.27
C LYS A 644 -4.55 -30.96 33.68
N TRP A 645 -3.97 -31.65 34.66
CA TRP A 645 -4.04 -31.34 36.10
C TRP A 645 -5.44 -31.46 36.72
N ASN A 646 -6.47 -31.87 35.97
CA ASN A 646 -7.83 -32.06 36.46
C ASN A 646 -8.57 -33.15 35.68
N SER A 647 -8.22 -34.41 35.93
CA SER A 647 -8.78 -35.57 35.23
C SER A 647 -10.28 -35.84 35.52
N LEU A 648 -10.84 -35.20 36.55
CA LEU A 648 -12.27 -35.23 36.88
C LEU A 648 -13.12 -34.40 35.89
N GLU A 649 -12.53 -33.36 35.30
CA GLU A 649 -13.18 -32.55 34.28
C GLU A 649 -13.03 -33.24 32.92
N LYS A 650 -14.08 -33.94 32.49
CA LYS A 650 -14.12 -34.71 31.24
C LYS A 650 -14.73 -33.88 30.10
N PHE A 651 -14.09 -33.94 28.94
CA PHE A 651 -14.51 -33.23 27.73
C PHE A 651 -14.55 -34.18 26.54
N ASN A 652 -15.63 -34.09 25.75
CA ASN A 652 -15.69 -34.80 24.49
C ASN A 652 -14.90 -34.04 23.42
N TRP A 653 -13.73 -34.54 23.03
CA TRP A 653 -12.85 -33.85 22.07
C TRP A 653 -13.31 -34.01 20.61
N LEU A 654 -14.20 -34.97 20.32
CA LEU A 654 -14.79 -35.15 18.99
C LEU A 654 -15.86 -34.10 18.70
N THR A 655 -16.74 -33.84 19.67
CA THR A 655 -17.92 -32.96 19.50
C THR A 655 -17.76 -31.58 20.13
N GLY A 656 -16.89 -31.44 21.13
CA GLY A 656 -16.79 -30.25 21.97
C GLY A 656 -16.07 -29.05 21.36
N GLY A 657 -15.46 -29.20 20.18
CA GLY A 657 -14.68 -28.12 19.54
C GLY A 657 -13.39 -27.85 20.32
N PHE A 658 -12.47 -28.81 20.32
CA PHE A 658 -11.19 -28.68 21.01
C PHE A 658 -10.03 -28.99 20.08
N VAL A 659 -9.01 -28.12 20.13
CA VAL A 659 -7.65 -28.46 19.73
C VAL A 659 -6.89 -28.87 20.98
N VAL A 660 -6.40 -30.09 20.99
CA VAL A 660 -5.82 -30.72 22.17
C VAL A 660 -4.31 -30.80 22.02
N ILE A 661 -3.58 -30.21 22.97
CA ILE A 661 -2.14 -30.41 23.14
C ILE A 661 -1.96 -31.75 23.84
N ASN A 662 -1.27 -32.68 23.19
CA ASN A 662 -1.07 -34.03 23.67
C ASN A 662 -0.12 -34.07 24.88
N GLY A 663 -0.20 -35.13 25.68
CA GLY A 663 0.74 -35.37 26.77
C GLY A 663 2.16 -35.63 26.26
N GLU A 664 3.15 -35.33 27.11
CA GLU A 664 4.56 -35.44 26.76
C GLU A 664 4.96 -36.87 26.33
N ASN A 665 5.91 -36.97 25.39
CA ASN A 665 6.42 -38.25 24.87
C ASN A 665 5.32 -39.12 24.22
N GLY A 666 4.33 -38.49 23.57
CA GLY A 666 3.37 -39.12 22.68
C GLY A 666 4.04 -39.74 21.45
N ARG A 667 3.44 -40.78 20.86
CA ARG A 667 4.01 -41.45 19.68
C ARG A 667 3.57 -40.72 18.40
N GLY A 668 4.37 -39.77 17.94
CA GLY A 668 4.20 -39.14 16.62
C GLY A 668 2.98 -38.23 16.47
N VAL A 669 2.36 -37.80 17.57
CA VAL A 669 1.25 -36.84 17.58
C VAL A 669 1.49 -35.86 18.72
N ASP A 670 1.56 -34.57 18.41
CA ASP A 670 1.79 -33.50 19.38
C ASP A 670 0.50 -32.71 19.63
N ILE A 671 -0.32 -32.55 18.58
CA ILE A 671 -1.63 -31.90 18.65
C ILE A 671 -2.66 -32.75 17.92
N PHE A 672 -3.87 -32.85 18.45
CA PHE A 672 -4.97 -33.53 17.76
C PHE A 672 -6.31 -32.81 17.93
N PHE A 673 -7.18 -32.98 16.94
CA PHE A 673 -8.55 -32.47 16.96
C PHE A 673 -9.42 -33.20 15.94
N ALA A 674 -10.74 -33.01 16.05
CA ALA A 674 -11.71 -33.59 15.14
C ALA A 674 -12.57 -32.51 14.49
N LEU A 675 -12.96 -32.76 13.24
CA LEU A 675 -13.87 -31.93 12.45
C LEU A 675 -15.04 -32.81 12.00
N LYS A 676 -16.27 -32.38 12.25
CA LYS A 676 -17.45 -33.15 11.86
C LYS A 676 -17.61 -33.12 10.34
N LYS A 677 -17.82 -34.27 9.70
CA LYS A 677 -18.13 -34.31 8.26
C LYS A 677 -19.51 -33.69 8.01
N ARG A 678 -19.66 -32.99 6.89
CA ARG A 678 -20.93 -32.33 6.54
C ARG A 678 -22.03 -33.34 6.23
N ASP A 679 -21.72 -34.30 5.36
CA ASP A 679 -22.71 -35.18 4.73
C ASP A 679 -22.82 -36.56 5.40
N SER A 680 -22.20 -36.73 6.57
CA SER A 680 -22.30 -37.96 7.36
C SER A 680 -22.12 -37.64 8.84
N ASN A 681 -22.49 -38.58 9.71
CA ASN A 681 -22.15 -38.49 11.13
C ASN A 681 -20.65 -38.74 11.40
N GLY A 682 -19.84 -38.95 10.37
CA GLY A 682 -18.41 -39.19 10.50
C GLY A 682 -17.59 -37.97 10.92
N TYR A 683 -16.31 -38.24 11.20
CA TYR A 683 -15.34 -37.24 11.62
C TYR A 683 -14.08 -37.31 10.77
N VAL A 684 -13.47 -36.14 10.57
CA VAL A 684 -12.09 -36.02 10.12
C VAL A 684 -11.23 -35.76 11.35
N VAL A 685 -10.33 -36.70 11.67
CA VAL A 685 -9.41 -36.58 12.81
C VAL A 685 -8.07 -36.09 12.28
N CYS A 686 -7.68 -34.89 12.72
CA CYS A 686 -6.46 -34.22 12.35
C CYS A 686 -5.38 -34.51 13.39
N LEU A 687 -4.27 -35.12 12.97
CA LEU A 687 -3.15 -35.51 13.85
C LEU A 687 -1.90 -34.73 13.43
N ASP A 688 -1.58 -33.67 14.18
CA ASP A 688 -0.45 -32.78 13.94
C ASP A 688 0.79 -33.29 14.69
N GLN A 689 1.79 -33.63 13.89
CA GLN A 689 3.14 -33.96 14.29
C GLN A 689 4.09 -32.81 13.94
N ARG A 690 4.81 -32.33 14.95
CA ARG A 690 5.81 -31.28 14.86
C ARG A 690 7.19 -31.88 14.99
N ASN A 691 7.89 -32.00 13.87
CA ASN A 691 9.22 -32.59 13.86
C ASN A 691 10.28 -31.56 13.49
N ARG A 692 11.17 -31.28 14.45
CA ARG A 692 12.33 -30.42 14.24
C ARG A 692 13.44 -31.14 13.45
N VAL A 693 13.55 -32.48 13.50
CA VAL A 693 14.67 -33.25 12.92
C VAL A 693 14.74 -33.11 11.40
N ALA A 694 15.58 -32.19 10.94
CA ALA A 694 16.09 -32.18 9.58
C ALA A 694 17.13 -33.31 9.47
N ASP A 695 16.82 -34.38 8.75
CA ASP A 695 17.81 -35.34 8.29
C ASP A 695 17.87 -35.21 6.76
N THR A 696 19.08 -35.05 6.23
CA THR A 696 19.38 -34.96 4.80
C THR A 696 18.98 -36.22 4.01
N SER A 697 18.65 -37.31 4.69
CA SER A 697 18.10 -38.53 4.09
C SER A 697 16.57 -38.55 3.97
N LEU A 698 15.86 -37.59 4.57
CA LEU A 698 14.38 -37.52 4.54
C LEU A 698 13.91 -36.84 3.24
N GLY A 699 14.06 -37.54 2.12
CA GLY A 699 13.27 -37.27 0.91
C GLY A 699 11.81 -37.70 1.12
N SER A 700 11.07 -37.94 0.03
CA SER A 700 9.69 -38.44 0.08
C SER A 700 9.50 -39.63 1.03
N VAL A 701 10.46 -40.55 1.08
CA VAL A 701 10.47 -41.73 1.99
C VAL A 701 10.44 -41.34 3.47
N GLY A 702 11.20 -40.33 3.84
CA GLY A 702 11.28 -39.84 5.21
C GLY A 702 9.99 -39.15 5.66
N THR A 703 9.48 -38.27 4.80
CA THR A 703 8.18 -37.62 4.98
C THR A 703 7.06 -38.65 5.15
N MET A 704 7.03 -39.69 4.30
CA MET A 704 6.06 -40.78 4.41
C MET A 704 6.17 -41.51 5.75
N LYS A 705 7.39 -41.80 6.25
CA LYS A 705 7.56 -42.46 7.55
C LYS A 705 7.00 -41.63 8.71
N LEU A 706 7.18 -40.31 8.67
CA LEU A 706 6.64 -39.40 9.69
C LEU A 706 5.11 -39.34 9.59
N LEU A 707 4.56 -39.11 8.40
CA LEU A 707 3.11 -39.11 8.18
C LEU A 707 2.46 -40.43 8.62
N SER A 708 3.08 -41.57 8.29
CA SER A 708 2.64 -42.90 8.75
C SER A 708 2.71 -43.05 10.27
N SER A 709 3.64 -42.37 10.95
CA SER A 709 3.74 -42.39 12.42
C SER A 709 2.64 -41.56 13.07
N ALA A 710 2.21 -40.47 12.43
CA ALA A 710 1.09 -39.64 12.85
C ALA A 710 -0.27 -40.25 12.51
N LYS A 711 -0.35 -41.24 11.59
CA LYS A 711 -1.59 -41.86 11.14
C LYS A 711 -2.09 -42.96 12.09
N ILE A 712 -2.31 -42.59 13.34
CA ILE A 712 -2.85 -43.49 14.36
C ILE A 712 -4.37 -43.52 14.26
N GLU A 713 -4.94 -44.66 13.89
CA GLU A 713 -6.39 -44.83 13.84
C GLU A 713 -6.96 -45.15 15.23
N PRO A 714 -7.88 -44.32 15.75
CA PRO A 714 -8.55 -44.59 17.01
C PRO A 714 -9.63 -45.69 16.85
N THR A 715 -9.44 -46.82 17.53
CA THR A 715 -10.31 -48.01 17.45
C THR A 715 -11.40 -48.01 18.53
N ASN A 716 -11.14 -47.37 19.69
CA ASN A 716 -12.06 -47.38 20.84
C ASN A 716 -13.17 -46.32 20.75
N LEU A 717 -13.20 -45.53 19.68
CA LEU A 717 -14.34 -44.66 19.36
C LEU A 717 -15.56 -45.47 18.84
N GLY A 718 -15.39 -46.79 18.70
CA GLY A 718 -16.32 -47.78 18.15
C GLY A 718 -17.69 -47.93 18.81
N ALA A 719 -18.06 -47.11 19.80
CA ALA A 719 -19.45 -46.99 20.24
C ALA A 719 -20.31 -46.10 19.30
N LEU A 720 -19.69 -45.30 18.42
CA LEU A 720 -20.38 -44.30 17.60
C LEU A 720 -20.86 -44.80 16.22
N TYR A 721 -20.37 -45.93 15.67
CA TYR A 721 -20.65 -46.38 14.29
C TYR A 721 -20.36 -45.32 13.19
N GLU A 722 -19.56 -44.31 13.50
CA GLU A 722 -19.33 -43.15 12.64
C GLU A 722 -18.04 -43.29 11.83
N PRO A 723 -18.04 -43.00 10.52
CA PRO A 723 -16.86 -43.15 9.68
C PRO A 723 -15.79 -42.11 10.04
N ILE A 724 -14.60 -42.57 10.44
CA ILE A 724 -13.45 -41.72 10.75
C ILE A 724 -12.51 -41.67 9.56
N THR A 725 -12.05 -40.46 9.22
CA THR A 725 -10.95 -40.24 8.29
C THR A 725 -9.81 -39.56 9.01
N VAL A 726 -8.69 -40.27 9.16
CA VAL A 726 -7.48 -39.71 9.76
C VAL A 726 -6.70 -38.93 8.70
N ILE A 727 -6.34 -37.70 9.04
CA ILE A 727 -5.48 -36.83 8.23
C ILE A 727 -4.21 -36.54 9.05
N PRO A 728 -3.07 -37.16 8.71
CA PRO A 728 -1.80 -36.79 9.29
C PRO A 728 -1.39 -35.40 8.78
N LEU A 729 -1.01 -34.54 9.72
CA LEU A 729 -0.43 -33.23 9.51
C LEU A 729 1.02 -33.28 9.96
N LEU A 730 1.94 -32.90 9.07
CA LEU A 730 3.36 -32.81 9.38
C LEU A 730 3.81 -31.37 9.30
N PHE A 731 4.10 -30.77 10.46
CA PHE A 731 4.84 -29.53 10.56
C PHE A 731 6.29 -29.88 10.73
N SER A 732 7.10 -29.55 9.73
CA SER A 732 8.49 -29.92 9.80
C SER A 732 9.42 -28.91 9.19
N SER A 733 10.61 -28.89 9.76
CA SER A 733 11.81 -28.22 9.28
C SER A 733 12.39 -28.87 8.01
N LEU A 734 11.57 -29.49 7.16
CA LEU A 734 12.00 -30.10 5.90
C LEU A 734 12.11 -29.04 4.80
N ARG A 735 12.92 -29.34 3.77
CA ARG A 735 12.83 -28.67 2.48
C ARG A 735 11.51 -29.05 1.78
N PRO A 736 11.00 -28.21 0.87
CA PRO A 736 9.80 -28.56 0.11
C PRO A 736 10.03 -29.86 -0.65
N VAL A 737 9.23 -30.87 -0.32
CA VAL A 737 9.12 -32.13 -1.06
C VAL A 737 8.00 -31.96 -2.07
N ASN A 738 8.11 -32.58 -3.25
CA ASN A 738 6.97 -32.66 -4.15
C ASN A 738 5.87 -33.51 -3.50
N VAL A 739 4.86 -32.87 -2.90
CA VAL A 739 3.79 -33.56 -2.18
C VAL A 739 2.93 -34.44 -3.08
N GLN A 740 2.97 -34.21 -4.41
CA GLN A 740 2.31 -35.07 -5.40
C GLN A 740 3.01 -36.43 -5.56
N GLU A 741 4.28 -36.54 -5.17
CA GLU A 741 5.04 -37.80 -5.14
C GLU A 741 4.85 -38.56 -3.83
N LEU A 742 4.15 -38.00 -2.83
CA LEU A 742 3.82 -38.73 -1.62
C LEU A 742 2.71 -39.74 -1.96
N ALA A 743 2.97 -41.01 -1.68
CA ALA A 743 1.99 -42.10 -1.87
C ALA A 743 0.79 -42.01 -0.90
N GLU A 744 0.78 -41.02 0.00
CA GLU A 744 -0.21 -40.87 1.06
C GLU A 744 -1.36 -39.97 0.61
N LYS A 745 -2.55 -40.57 0.47
CA LYS A 745 -3.80 -39.84 0.21
C LYS A 745 -4.31 -39.21 1.51
N ASN A 746 -4.76 -37.96 1.44
CA ASN A 746 -5.28 -37.16 2.56
C ASN A 746 -4.21 -36.82 3.62
N ALA A 747 -3.17 -36.11 3.20
CA ALA A 747 -2.09 -35.66 4.08
C ALA A 747 -1.84 -34.15 3.88
N VAL A 748 -1.36 -33.50 4.95
CA VAL A 748 -1.00 -32.08 4.96
C VAL A 748 0.44 -31.94 5.44
N VAL A 749 1.26 -31.22 4.68
CA VAL A 749 2.67 -30.96 5.02
C VAL A 749 2.91 -29.47 5.02
N VAL A 750 3.39 -28.95 6.15
CA VAL A 750 3.92 -27.60 6.28
C VAL A 750 5.43 -27.72 6.43
N SER A 751 6.12 -27.60 5.30
CA SER A 751 7.58 -27.52 5.30
C SER A 751 8.05 -26.16 5.79
N TYR A 752 9.35 -26.02 6.03
CA TYR A 752 9.93 -24.75 6.47
C TYR A 752 9.61 -23.59 5.51
N SER A 753 9.60 -23.86 4.21
CA SER A 753 9.28 -22.86 3.17
C SER A 753 7.79 -22.50 3.09
N GLN A 754 6.90 -23.31 3.66
CA GLN A 754 5.45 -23.03 3.70
C GLN A 754 5.01 -22.34 4.98
N MET A 755 5.88 -22.18 5.99
CA MET A 755 5.51 -21.58 7.28
C MET A 755 4.95 -20.15 7.13
N GLU A 756 5.51 -19.36 6.22
CA GLU A 756 5.03 -18.00 5.92
C GLU A 756 3.61 -18.03 5.35
N ALA A 757 3.43 -18.77 4.26
CA ALA A 757 2.12 -18.90 3.60
C ALA A 757 1.08 -19.52 4.52
N TYR A 758 1.46 -20.54 5.30
CA TYR A 758 0.54 -21.24 6.19
C TYR A 758 0.15 -20.39 7.40
N HIS A 759 1.06 -19.69 8.08
CA HIS A 759 0.70 -18.92 9.28
C HIS A 759 0.17 -17.51 8.98
N HIS A 760 0.32 -17.03 7.74
CA HIS A 760 -0.19 -15.75 7.24
C HIS A 760 -0.02 -14.60 8.25
N GLY A 761 -1.10 -14.01 8.77
CA GLY A 761 -1.02 -12.87 9.69
C GLY A 761 -0.20 -13.08 10.98
N LEU A 762 0.11 -14.34 11.33
CA LEU A 762 0.93 -14.70 12.47
C LEU A 762 2.28 -15.31 12.10
N TRP A 763 2.68 -15.29 10.83
CA TRP A 763 3.97 -15.87 10.42
C TRP A 763 5.15 -15.16 11.06
N LEU A 764 5.05 -13.85 11.34
CA LEU A 764 6.10 -13.11 12.03
C LEU A 764 6.22 -13.45 13.52
N HIS A 765 5.27 -14.18 14.09
CA HIS A 765 5.31 -14.57 15.48
C HIS A 765 6.56 -15.45 15.76
N PRO A 766 7.40 -15.14 16.77
CA PRO A 766 8.65 -15.88 17.01
C PRO A 766 8.46 -17.37 17.33
N ALA A 767 7.31 -17.76 17.86
CA ALA A 767 6.96 -19.16 18.12
C ALA A 767 6.33 -19.91 16.92
N SER A 768 6.10 -19.25 15.78
CA SER A 768 5.42 -19.89 14.64
C SER A 768 6.26 -20.92 13.88
N SER A 769 7.59 -20.81 13.96
CA SER A 769 8.50 -21.81 13.44
C SER A 769 9.85 -21.77 14.18
N PRO A 770 10.57 -22.89 14.31
CA PRO A 770 11.89 -22.91 14.92
C PRO A 770 12.90 -22.03 14.18
N CYS A 771 13.75 -21.33 14.92
CA CYS A 771 14.92 -20.68 14.35
C CYS A 771 16.05 -21.69 14.04
N VAL A 772 16.89 -21.35 13.06
CA VAL A 772 18.11 -22.07 12.70
C VAL A 772 19.31 -21.33 13.27
N ASN A 773 20.00 -21.96 14.21
CA ASN A 773 21.26 -21.45 14.73
C ASN A 773 22.42 -21.93 13.87
N VAL A 774 22.98 -21.08 13.01
CA VAL A 774 24.01 -21.51 12.05
C VAL A 774 25.35 -21.89 12.71
N ASN A 775 25.58 -21.47 13.95
CA ASN A 775 26.78 -21.79 14.72
C ASN A 775 26.66 -23.10 15.51
N LYS A 776 25.44 -23.52 15.86
CA LYS A 776 25.19 -24.65 16.76
C LYS A 776 24.42 -25.80 16.11
N ASP A 777 23.47 -25.49 15.24
CA ASP A 777 22.61 -26.48 14.63
C ASP A 777 23.37 -27.31 13.58
N PRO A 778 22.98 -28.58 13.38
CA PRO A 778 23.65 -29.43 12.39
C PRO A 778 23.43 -28.94 10.95
N VAL A 779 24.31 -29.42 10.05
CA VAL A 779 24.32 -29.14 8.60
C VAL A 779 22.91 -29.19 7.98
N THR A 780 22.09 -30.14 8.43
CA THR A 780 20.74 -30.36 7.95
C THR A 780 19.82 -29.16 8.17
N TYR A 781 19.94 -28.44 9.29
CA TYR A 781 19.18 -27.21 9.54
C TYR A 781 19.75 -26.03 8.75
N ILE A 782 21.07 -25.96 8.65
CA ILE A 782 21.73 -24.91 7.88
C ILE A 782 21.19 -24.92 6.44
N LYS A 783 21.04 -26.11 5.82
CA LYS A 783 20.42 -26.27 4.49
C LYS A 783 19.01 -25.66 4.35
N MET A 784 18.24 -25.52 5.43
CA MET A 784 16.86 -25.00 5.37
C MET A 784 16.78 -23.51 5.08
N VAL A 785 17.82 -22.76 5.45
CA VAL A 785 17.92 -21.32 5.25
C VAL A 785 18.73 -20.96 4.00
N LEU A 786 19.04 -21.95 3.16
CA LEU A 786 19.73 -21.81 1.89
C LEU A 786 18.82 -22.16 0.71
N THR A 787 18.94 -21.42 -0.39
CA THR A 787 18.29 -21.70 -1.67
C THR A 787 19.31 -21.70 -2.82
N GLY A 788 19.07 -22.50 -3.85
CA GLY A 788 20.02 -22.78 -4.93
C GLY A 788 19.83 -24.20 -5.46
N ASN A 789 20.69 -24.63 -6.39
CA ASN A 789 20.68 -26.03 -6.81
C ASN A 789 21.11 -26.94 -5.63
N THR A 790 20.63 -28.19 -5.61
CA THR A 790 20.81 -29.09 -4.46
C THR A 790 22.29 -29.38 -4.17
N SER A 791 23.13 -29.53 -5.20
CA SER A 791 24.55 -29.82 -5.05
C SER A 791 25.31 -28.66 -4.39
N ASP A 792 25.07 -27.43 -4.84
CA ASP A 792 25.78 -26.25 -4.34
C ASP A 792 25.38 -25.96 -2.89
N VAL A 793 24.10 -26.10 -2.56
CA VAL A 793 23.67 -26.00 -1.16
C VAL A 793 24.37 -27.04 -0.30
N ASP A 794 24.43 -28.29 -0.75
CA ASP A 794 25.03 -29.37 0.02
C ASP A 794 26.51 -29.10 0.30
N ILE A 795 27.24 -28.57 -0.68
CA ILE A 795 28.63 -28.11 -0.53
C ILE A 795 28.73 -27.01 0.52
N VAL A 796 27.94 -25.93 0.36
CA VAL A 796 27.96 -24.76 1.26
C VAL A 796 27.64 -25.17 2.70
N ALA A 797 26.53 -25.87 2.93
CA ALA A 797 26.10 -26.25 4.26
C ALA A 797 27.07 -27.22 4.94
N THR A 798 27.67 -28.15 4.19
CA THR A 798 28.67 -29.09 4.72
C THR A 798 29.95 -28.36 5.10
N HIS A 799 30.42 -27.44 4.26
CA HIS A 799 31.62 -26.64 4.53
C HIS A 799 31.43 -25.80 5.81
N ILE A 800 30.28 -25.13 5.93
CA ILE A 800 29.91 -24.33 7.11
C ILE A 800 29.84 -25.21 8.35
N GLY A 801 29.10 -26.32 8.30
CA GLY A 801 28.93 -27.20 9.46
C GLY A 801 30.19 -27.96 9.86
N ALA A 802 31.15 -28.16 8.94
CA ALA A 802 32.47 -28.70 9.24
C ALA A 802 33.37 -27.67 9.93
N ASN A 803 33.20 -26.38 9.61
CA ASN A 803 33.99 -25.30 10.18
C ASN A 803 33.41 -24.75 11.50
N LYS A 804 33.12 -25.64 12.47
CA LYS A 804 32.55 -25.25 13.78
C LYS A 804 33.42 -24.32 14.63
N LYS A 805 34.68 -24.07 14.21
CA LYS A 805 35.58 -23.11 14.86
C LYS A 805 35.30 -21.67 14.45
N ARG A 806 34.82 -21.46 13.22
CA ARG A 806 34.35 -20.16 12.77
C ARG A 806 32.94 -19.93 13.34
N LYS A 807 32.75 -18.84 14.05
CA LYS A 807 31.44 -18.37 14.50
C LYS A 807 31.06 -17.18 13.67
N TYR A 808 29.85 -17.22 13.12
CA TYR A 808 29.26 -16.09 12.41
C TYR A 808 28.53 -15.22 13.43
N GLU A 809 28.71 -13.91 13.35
CA GLU A 809 28.05 -12.97 14.26
C GLU A 809 26.88 -12.23 13.60
N SER A 810 26.77 -12.28 12.26
CA SER A 810 25.77 -11.55 11.49
C SER A 810 25.31 -12.28 10.22
N ILE A 811 24.17 -11.84 9.65
CA ILE A 811 23.68 -12.37 8.36
C ILE A 811 24.69 -12.04 7.28
N GLU A 812 25.26 -10.85 7.32
CA GLU A 812 26.17 -10.35 6.31
C GLU A 812 27.46 -11.17 6.29
N GLU A 813 28.01 -11.49 7.46
CA GLU A 813 29.19 -12.36 7.57
C GLU A 813 28.88 -13.77 7.09
N PHE A 814 27.74 -14.32 7.50
CA PHE A 814 27.29 -15.65 7.10
C PHE A 814 27.04 -15.73 5.60
N GLY A 815 26.36 -14.74 5.02
CA GLY A 815 26.08 -14.62 3.60
C GLY A 815 27.35 -14.48 2.76
N ALA A 816 28.28 -13.62 3.18
CA ALA A 816 29.56 -13.46 2.49
C ALA A 816 30.38 -14.77 2.49
N ALA A 817 30.41 -15.48 3.63
CA ALA A 817 31.09 -16.77 3.72
C ALA A 817 30.44 -17.83 2.82
N MET A 818 29.12 -17.80 2.66
CA MET A 818 28.43 -18.68 1.72
C MET A 818 28.75 -18.35 0.26
N GLU A 819 28.69 -17.07 -0.12
CA GLU A 819 28.97 -16.62 -1.48
C GLU A 819 30.41 -16.94 -1.91
N GLU A 820 31.36 -16.90 -0.97
CA GLU A 820 32.74 -17.34 -1.20
C GLU A 820 32.83 -18.84 -1.55
N ILE A 821 31.98 -19.67 -0.94
CA ILE A 821 31.95 -21.12 -1.19
C ILE A 821 31.21 -21.44 -2.49
N SER A 822 30.06 -20.80 -2.72
CA SER A 822 29.32 -20.88 -3.98
C SER A 822 28.45 -19.64 -4.21
N PRO A 823 28.71 -18.87 -5.29
CA PRO A 823 27.95 -17.65 -5.60
C PRO A 823 26.51 -17.94 -6.07
N ASN A 824 26.19 -19.20 -6.37
CA ASN A 824 24.86 -19.61 -6.82
C ASN A 824 23.89 -19.90 -5.67
N VAL A 825 24.38 -19.92 -4.43
CA VAL A 825 23.57 -20.19 -3.24
C VAL A 825 23.20 -18.87 -2.58
N LYS A 826 21.92 -18.71 -2.27
CA LYS A 826 21.39 -17.53 -1.58
C LYS A 826 20.77 -17.90 -0.25
N LEU A 827 20.66 -16.93 0.65
CA LEU A 827 19.89 -17.08 1.88
C LEU A 827 18.38 -16.98 1.60
N THR A 828 17.61 -17.78 2.33
CA THR A 828 16.15 -17.69 2.40
C THR A 828 15.70 -17.70 3.86
N ASN A 829 14.52 -17.16 4.15
CA ASN A 829 13.95 -17.09 5.51
C ASN A 829 14.93 -16.48 6.52
N GLN A 830 15.61 -15.40 6.12
CA GLN A 830 16.64 -14.75 6.94
C GLN A 830 16.12 -14.44 8.35
N GLU A 831 14.83 -14.10 8.49
CA GLU A 831 14.14 -13.85 9.76
C GLU A 831 14.24 -14.96 10.82
N ARG A 832 14.63 -16.16 10.40
CA ARG A 832 14.74 -17.33 11.26
C ARG A 832 16.17 -17.76 11.55
N ILE A 833 17.17 -17.07 11.02
CA ILE A 833 18.58 -17.37 11.30
C ILE A 833 18.99 -16.73 12.64
N VAL A 834 19.66 -17.46 13.52
CA VAL A 834 20.22 -16.90 14.75
C VAL A 834 21.70 -17.29 14.89
N PHE A 835 22.46 -16.48 15.63
CA PHE A 835 23.93 -16.61 15.75
C PHE A 835 24.42 -16.98 17.17
N CYS A 836 23.48 -17.18 18.11
CA CYS A 836 23.74 -17.30 19.54
C CYS A 836 24.69 -18.43 19.94
#